data_AF-A0A940DKS2-F1
#
_entry.id   AF-A0A940DKS2-F1
#
_cell.length_a   1.000
_cell.length_b   1.000
_cell.length_c   1.000
_cell.angle_alpha   90.00
_cell.angle_beta   90.00
_cell.angle_gamma   90.00
#
_symmetry.space_group_name_H-M   'P 1'
#
loop_
_entity.id
_entity.type
_entity.pdbx_description
1 polymer ?
#
loop_
_entity_poly.entity_id
_entity_poly.type
_entity_poly.pdbx_seq_one_letter_code
_entity_poly.pdbx_strand_id
1 'polypeptide(L)'
;MNRKTLLILTLLCLSAVSMPGQSNRTRITEMLDSLGRRPEYRAIAPFRLTRLNAKDGIYRVYVSENFKSVPFRPALVDSLERHVGTIIASSYPGHRVEIYADKENIRDLIPNFYRPSSQRDPSRMAVISPAPQPFVTNLSQPYSAENGLKDRNIALWQSHGWYYDQSRDRWSWQRARMFTTVEDKFTLSFVIPYLVPMLERAGANVLMPRERDMQVHEVIVDNDTSDRSSSYTEKGTAFSTGQGAGFARRREIYTGMQNPFAEGTYRTVRTSPDGNASVTWTPDIPADGWYWVSVAYRTEEHSVADARYTVRHTGGVTRFSVDQRRGGGTWIYLGQFYFRKGLNPETGSVTLTNMSRSGGIVTADAVRFGGGMGNVARRPAADDELARAKAKRPDSNPKLLSPFAKEGYITSGRARFWEGARYWMQWAGVPDSVYNFTCGLDDYTDDYAARGPWVNWLNGSSANAPDSAGLAIPIDIALAFHSDAGVHPDTVIGTLSIYSLTQDSKTKVRHYPDGQSRIATRDLADIVQTAVCEDISRAYNTDWTRRWMWDKSYSETRRPDVPAMILELLSHQNYTDMQYGLDPRFKFLVSRAVYKGILRFVSSRYGLPYTVQPLPVGSFAAEFCGGDSVRLRWLPTPDTLEQTAAPDSYIIYTRTGGGWDNGLAVSRTTVTLPVERDVLTSYKVVAVNSGGASMDSEVLSVCRSSASDECVLVINGFSRVSAPEGMKADSLVGFPEWGEQGVPDRWDIQYCGAQYEFDMSKKWLSDDNPGWGASDGNYETMYVAGNTHDYPALHGRAIAAAGLSFVSCNVRALEDSLITMDGYRVADLILGKQRSTPAMGKGSRCGFKTFSVHLQNILSDHTARGGALLVSGAYVASDLWQGLESTAADRCFAEDILHIRLGSERGARRGDVVTVYNPVHGFSGEYRYATERNDTVYHVESADALEPADGAFVCMRYKENGKGAAVVYDGKCRTVVCGFPIETVGPESERTELMRQMMEFLCGVKTEEQVAFNF
;
A
#
# COMPACT_ATOMS: atom_id res chain seq x y z
N MET A 1 0.17 25.02 22.07
CA MET A 1 0.24 24.54 23.48
C MET A 1 -1.10 23.91 23.81
N ASN A 2 -1.18 22.58 23.95
CA ASN A 2 -2.44 21.83 23.91
C ASN A 2 -3.10 21.74 25.31
N ARG A 3 -4.44 21.79 25.41
CA ARG A 3 -5.20 21.68 26.67
C ARG A 3 -4.86 20.42 27.49
N LYS A 4 -4.36 19.36 26.84
CA LYS A 4 -3.84 18.15 27.50
C LYS A 4 -2.59 18.42 28.36
N THR A 5 -1.72 19.36 27.96
CA THR A 5 -0.53 19.74 28.75
C THR A 5 -0.91 20.51 30.01
N LEU A 6 -2.03 21.23 30.01
CA LEU A 6 -2.54 21.90 31.20
C LEU A 6 -3.12 20.90 32.21
N LEU A 7 -3.74 19.79 31.74
CA LEU A 7 -4.23 18.71 32.60
C LEU A 7 -3.08 17.89 33.24
N ILE A 8 -1.92 17.80 32.57
CA ILE A 8 -0.69 17.16 33.09
C ILE A 8 -0.17 17.91 34.34
N LEU A 9 -0.41 19.22 34.44
CA LEU A 9 0.00 20.05 35.57
C LEU A 9 -0.96 19.98 36.76
N THR A 10 -2.27 19.81 36.54
CA THR A 10 -3.26 19.93 37.64
C THR A 10 -3.44 18.65 38.45
N LEU A 11 -3.28 17.46 37.87
CA LEU A 11 -3.53 16.18 38.56
C LEU A 11 -2.32 15.59 39.28
N LEU A 12 -1.09 16.00 38.95
CA LEU A 12 0.11 15.65 39.73
C LEU A 12 0.24 16.50 41.02
N CYS A 13 -0.44 17.64 41.10
CA CYS A 13 -0.44 18.49 42.30
C CYS A 13 -1.50 18.09 43.34
N LEU A 14 -2.56 17.34 42.96
CA LEU A 14 -3.69 17.04 43.85
C LEU A 14 -3.50 15.81 44.76
N SER A 15 -2.39 15.07 44.64
CA SER A 15 -2.03 14.00 45.59
C SER A 15 -0.97 14.44 46.62
N ALA A 16 -0.58 15.71 46.65
CA ALA A 16 0.36 16.25 47.63
C ALA A 16 -0.35 16.70 48.92
N VAL A 17 -1.25 15.88 49.48
CA VAL A 17 -1.59 16.03 50.91
C VAL A 17 -0.52 15.26 51.67
N SER A 18 0.42 15.99 52.27
CA SER A 18 1.41 15.42 53.17
C SER A 18 0.71 14.78 54.37
N MET A 19 0.48 13.47 54.33
CA MET A 19 0.14 12.73 55.55
C MET A 19 1.44 12.50 56.34
N PRO A 20 1.58 13.05 57.56
CA PRO A 20 2.76 12.83 58.38
C PRO A 20 2.89 11.33 58.70
N GLY A 21 4.01 10.71 58.30
CA GLY A 21 4.36 9.32 58.68
C GLY A 21 4.60 8.33 57.53
N GLN A 22 4.36 8.69 56.26
CA GLN A 22 4.52 7.76 55.13
C GLN A 22 5.96 7.75 54.56
N SER A 23 6.54 6.56 54.34
CA SER A 23 7.91 6.44 53.81
C SER A 23 8.02 6.93 52.36
N ASN A 24 9.19 7.48 51.98
CA ASN A 24 9.48 7.89 50.59
C ASN A 24 9.25 6.75 49.59
N ARG A 25 9.53 5.50 49.99
CA ARG A 25 9.28 4.30 49.19
C ARG A 25 7.81 4.15 48.82
N THR A 26 6.92 4.33 49.80
CA THR A 26 5.47 4.19 49.61
C THR A 26 4.94 5.26 48.66
N ARG A 27 5.32 6.52 48.88
CA ARG A 27 4.89 7.66 48.04
C ARG A 27 5.35 7.51 46.58
N ILE A 28 6.59 7.07 46.36
CA ILE A 28 7.10 6.79 45.00
C ILE A 28 6.35 5.61 44.36
N THR A 29 6.00 4.58 45.15
CA THR A 29 5.24 3.42 44.66
C THR A 29 3.84 3.86 44.21
N GLU A 30 3.13 4.67 45.00
CA GLU A 30 1.83 5.22 44.64
C GLU A 30 1.87 6.11 43.39
N MET A 31 2.94 6.90 43.24
CA MET A 31 3.17 7.68 42.01
C MET A 31 3.29 6.78 40.78
N LEU A 32 4.06 5.69 40.87
CA LEU A 32 4.24 4.72 39.78
C LEU A 32 2.95 3.96 39.46
N ASP A 33 2.19 3.56 40.49
CA ASP A 33 0.89 2.91 40.32
C ASP A 33 -0.12 3.84 39.65
N SER A 34 -0.18 5.10 40.08
CA SER A 34 -1.02 6.14 39.46
C SER A 34 -0.64 6.36 37.99
N LEU A 35 0.65 6.42 37.68
CA LEU A 35 1.15 6.51 36.31
C LEU A 35 0.74 5.28 35.47
N GLY A 36 0.89 4.06 36.01
CA GLY A 36 0.53 2.82 35.33
C GLY A 36 -0.97 2.63 35.09
N ARG A 37 -1.84 3.27 35.88
CA ARG A 37 -3.30 3.24 35.69
C ARG A 37 -3.80 4.14 34.57
N ARG A 38 -2.97 5.06 34.09
CA ARG A 38 -3.34 5.97 33.00
C ARG A 38 -3.69 5.18 31.73
N PRO A 39 -4.73 5.57 30.97
CA PRO A 39 -5.15 4.85 29.77
C PRO A 39 -4.01 4.57 28.79
N GLU A 40 -3.12 5.54 28.59
CA GLU A 40 -2.00 5.45 27.66
C GLU A 40 -0.90 4.44 28.06
N TYR A 41 -0.86 3.99 29.31
CA TYR A 41 0.17 3.08 29.84
C TYR A 41 -0.39 1.78 30.40
N ARG A 42 -1.72 1.63 30.43
CA ARG A 42 -2.40 0.49 31.05
C ARG A 42 -1.94 -0.85 30.47
N ALA A 43 -1.72 -0.91 29.16
CA ALA A 43 -1.26 -2.11 28.47
C ALA A 43 0.22 -2.44 28.72
N ILE A 44 0.98 -1.58 29.41
CA ILE A 44 2.41 -1.74 29.70
C ILE A 44 2.65 -2.05 31.20
N ALA A 45 1.75 -1.56 32.06
CA ALA A 45 1.77 -1.70 33.51
C ALA A 45 1.76 -3.18 33.98
N PRO A 46 2.23 -3.51 35.20
CA PRO A 46 2.58 -2.62 36.32
C PRO A 46 4.01 -2.06 36.29
N PHE A 47 4.20 -0.86 36.85
CA PHE A 47 5.50 -0.21 37.07
C PHE A 47 5.94 -0.37 38.53
N ARG A 48 6.86 -1.30 38.81
CA ARG A 48 7.22 -1.64 40.19
C ARG A 48 8.51 -0.95 40.60
N LEU A 49 8.52 -0.32 41.78
CA LEU A 49 9.73 0.18 42.41
C LEU A 49 10.62 -0.99 42.86
N THR A 50 11.80 -1.12 42.27
CA THR A 50 12.73 -2.23 42.58
C THR A 50 13.75 -1.82 43.63
N ARG A 51 14.38 -0.65 43.46
CA ARG A 51 15.47 -0.19 44.34
C ARG A 51 15.46 1.33 44.51
N LEU A 52 15.89 1.78 45.68
CA LEU A 52 16.20 3.17 45.98
C LEU A 52 17.66 3.25 46.44
N ASN A 53 18.39 4.27 46.01
CA ASN A 53 19.76 4.50 46.43
C ASN A 53 20.03 6.01 46.51
N ALA A 54 20.41 6.51 47.68
CA ALA A 54 20.88 7.87 47.87
C ALA A 54 22.39 7.84 48.12
N LYS A 55 23.18 8.31 47.16
CA LYS A 55 24.64 8.37 47.27
C LYS A 55 25.19 9.50 46.39
N ASP A 56 26.23 10.16 46.88
CA ASP A 56 26.99 11.19 46.15
C ASP A 56 26.12 12.39 45.73
N GLY A 57 25.18 12.80 46.59
CA GLY A 57 24.24 13.88 46.30
C GLY A 57 23.18 13.54 45.24
N ILE A 58 23.04 12.27 44.86
CA ILE A 58 22.08 11.80 43.87
C ILE A 58 21.14 10.77 44.49
N TYR A 59 19.84 11.00 44.33
CA TYR A 59 18.78 10.07 44.70
C TYR A 59 18.31 9.28 43.49
N ARG A 60 18.69 8.01 43.43
CA ARG A 60 18.42 7.09 42.31
C ARG A 60 17.20 6.23 42.60
N VAL A 61 16.23 6.27 41.70
CA VAL A 61 15.02 5.46 41.73
C VAL A 61 15.08 4.43 40.61
N TYR A 62 15.02 3.14 40.95
CA TYR A 62 15.03 2.05 39.97
C TYR A 62 13.64 1.44 39.88
N VAL A 63 13.11 1.36 38.66
CA VAL A 63 11.79 0.85 38.32
C VAL A 63 11.93 -0.42 37.47
N SER A 64 10.95 -1.30 37.49
CA SER A 64 10.90 -2.54 36.69
C SER A 64 11.12 -2.30 35.20
N GLU A 65 11.63 -3.31 34.49
CA GLU A 65 11.93 -3.26 33.05
C GLU A 65 10.78 -2.78 32.16
N ASN A 66 9.53 -3.10 32.49
CA ASN A 66 8.34 -2.62 31.76
C ASN A 66 8.32 -1.09 31.58
N PHE A 67 8.97 -0.35 32.48
CA PHE A 67 9.07 1.10 32.41
C PHE A 67 9.88 1.59 31.20
N LYS A 68 10.73 0.75 30.59
CA LYS A 68 11.46 1.06 29.33
C LYS A 68 10.52 1.29 28.15
N SER A 69 9.31 0.73 28.20
CA SER A 69 8.28 0.85 27.17
C SER A 69 7.50 2.17 27.22
N VAL A 70 7.71 3.01 28.24
CA VAL A 70 7.11 4.34 28.28
C VAL A 70 7.78 5.22 27.20
N PRO A 71 7.00 5.90 26.34
CA PRO A 71 7.51 6.88 25.37
C PRO A 71 7.94 8.17 26.09
N PHE A 72 9.13 8.17 26.68
CA PHE A 72 9.63 9.31 27.44
C PHE A 72 9.83 10.54 26.54
N ARG A 73 9.36 11.70 27.03
CA ARG A 73 9.56 13.03 26.44
C ARG A 73 10.18 13.94 27.52
N PRO A 74 10.91 15.02 27.14
CA PRO A 74 11.56 15.89 28.12
C PRO A 74 10.62 16.34 29.24
N ALA A 75 9.42 16.82 28.88
CA ALA A 75 8.43 17.28 29.85
C ALA A 75 7.95 16.20 30.83
N LEU A 76 7.80 14.94 30.37
CA LEU A 76 7.40 13.83 31.25
C LEU A 76 8.52 13.48 32.22
N VAL A 77 9.76 13.38 31.73
CA VAL A 77 10.92 13.04 32.58
C VAL A 77 11.18 14.13 33.62
N ASP A 78 11.19 15.40 33.20
CA ASP A 78 11.33 16.54 34.12
C ASP A 78 10.21 16.55 35.18
N SER A 79 8.99 16.19 34.79
CA SER A 79 7.86 16.09 35.71
C SER A 79 8.02 14.97 36.74
N LEU A 80 8.50 13.80 36.32
CA LEU A 80 8.71 12.66 37.22
C LEU A 80 9.85 12.94 38.20
N GLU A 81 10.98 13.45 37.71
CA GLU A 81 12.12 13.80 38.56
C GLU A 81 11.78 14.91 39.55
N ARG A 82 11.03 15.94 39.12
CA ARG A 82 10.55 17.00 40.03
C ARG A 82 9.60 16.46 41.09
N HIS A 83 8.66 15.58 40.73
CA HIS A 83 7.73 15.01 41.69
C HIS A 83 8.47 14.14 42.73
N VAL A 84 9.40 13.28 42.29
CA VAL A 84 10.26 12.53 43.21
C VAL A 84 11.10 13.49 44.07
N GLY A 85 11.62 14.58 43.49
CA GLY A 85 12.33 15.64 44.22
C GLY A 85 11.50 16.22 45.37
N THR A 86 10.22 16.54 45.11
CA THR A 86 9.27 16.99 46.14
C THR A 86 9.01 15.91 47.20
N ILE A 87 8.96 14.63 46.81
CA ILE A 87 8.77 13.52 47.75
C ILE A 87 9.95 13.46 48.73
N ILE A 88 11.19 13.57 48.23
CA ILE A 88 12.41 13.36 49.01
C ILE A 88 12.96 14.61 49.71
N ALA A 89 12.47 15.81 49.37
CA ALA A 89 13.07 17.08 49.77
C ALA A 89 13.34 17.21 51.28
N SER A 90 12.46 16.65 52.14
CA SER A 90 12.63 16.68 53.60
C SER A 90 13.68 15.71 54.13
N SER A 91 13.91 14.58 53.45
CA SER A 91 14.85 13.54 53.87
C SER A 91 16.22 13.65 53.18
N TYR A 92 16.26 14.21 51.97
CA TYR A 92 17.43 14.32 51.11
C TYR A 92 17.48 15.70 50.44
N PRO A 93 17.63 16.80 51.22
CA PRO A 93 17.66 18.14 50.67
C PRO A 93 18.81 18.32 49.67
N GLY A 94 18.56 19.03 48.59
CA GLY A 94 19.55 19.34 47.55
C GLY A 94 20.00 18.15 46.68
N HIS A 95 19.48 16.94 46.89
CA HIS A 95 19.85 15.80 46.06
C HIS A 95 19.24 15.92 44.65
N ARG A 96 20.05 15.63 43.63
CA ARG A 96 19.56 15.48 42.25
C ARG A 96 18.85 14.14 42.12
N VAL A 97 17.70 14.11 41.44
CA VAL A 97 16.97 12.87 41.18
C VAL A 97 17.42 12.27 39.85
N GLU A 98 17.62 10.96 39.83
CA GLU A 98 17.76 10.17 38.61
C GLU A 98 16.82 8.97 38.68
N ILE A 99 16.07 8.72 37.60
CA ILE A 99 15.15 7.59 37.52
C ILE A 99 15.66 6.62 36.46
N TYR A 100 15.71 5.35 36.81
CA TYR A 100 16.20 4.26 35.97
C TYR A 100 15.07 3.27 35.69
N ALA A 101 14.90 2.91 34.42
CA ALA A 101 14.10 1.77 34.00
C ALA A 101 15.02 0.54 33.90
N ASP A 102 14.96 -0.33 34.90
CA ASP A 102 15.94 -1.40 35.15
C ASP A 102 17.37 -0.83 35.27
N LYS A 103 18.20 -0.87 34.22
CA LYS A 103 19.58 -0.34 34.24
C LYS A 103 19.76 0.96 33.47
N GLU A 104 18.75 1.39 32.71
CA GLU A 104 18.85 2.52 31.79
C GLU A 104 18.24 3.78 32.41
N ASN A 105 18.94 4.92 32.37
CA ASN A 105 18.39 6.19 32.83
C ASN A 105 17.25 6.63 31.90
N ILE A 106 16.10 7.03 32.44
CA ILE A 106 14.93 7.39 31.60
C ILE A 106 15.16 8.63 30.72
N ARG A 107 16.13 9.50 31.07
CA ARG A 107 16.57 10.60 30.20
C ARG A 107 17.24 10.07 28.93
N ASP A 108 17.99 8.98 29.03
CA ASP A 108 18.64 8.34 27.90
C ASP A 108 17.64 7.58 27.02
N LEU A 109 16.43 7.31 27.52
CA LEU A 109 15.34 6.71 26.76
C LEU A 109 14.51 7.72 25.95
N ILE A 110 14.86 9.01 25.95
CA ILE A 110 14.23 10.01 25.08
C ILE A 110 14.89 9.94 23.68
N PRO A 111 14.14 9.72 22.60
CA PRO A 111 14.69 9.73 21.25
C PRO A 111 15.27 11.09 20.83
N ASN A 112 16.35 11.08 20.04
CA ASN A 112 17.00 12.32 19.57
C ASN A 112 16.05 13.29 18.86
N PHE A 113 15.05 12.77 18.15
CA PHE A 113 14.00 13.58 17.51
C PHE A 113 13.23 14.47 18.49
N TYR A 114 13.00 14.01 19.72
CA TYR A 114 12.26 14.74 20.76
C TYR A 114 13.15 15.53 21.71
N ARG A 115 14.48 15.45 21.56
CA ARG A 115 15.43 16.24 22.36
C ARG A 115 15.64 17.62 21.76
N PRO A 116 15.86 18.65 22.59
CA PRO A 116 16.45 19.91 22.12
C PRO A 116 17.73 19.64 21.33
N SER A 117 18.00 20.43 20.29
CA SER A 117 19.18 20.25 19.43
C SER A 117 20.50 20.23 20.22
N SER A 118 20.62 21.04 21.28
CA SER A 118 21.78 21.11 22.18
C SER A 118 21.96 19.89 23.10
N GLN A 119 20.97 19.00 23.17
CA GLN A 119 20.97 17.82 24.06
C GLN A 119 20.89 16.49 23.29
N ARG A 120 20.98 16.54 21.96
CA ARG A 120 21.04 15.32 21.13
C ARG A 120 22.27 14.52 21.47
N ASP A 121 22.10 13.21 21.60
CA ASP A 121 23.18 12.25 21.84
C ASP A 121 23.88 11.94 20.50
N PRO A 122 25.15 12.36 20.31
CA PRO A 122 25.85 12.15 19.05
C PRO A 122 26.08 10.68 18.73
N SER A 123 26.12 9.80 19.73
CA SER A 123 26.36 8.36 19.52
C SER A 123 25.22 7.67 18.75
N ARG A 124 24.04 8.30 18.66
CA ARG A 124 22.87 7.79 17.92
C ARG A 124 22.73 8.38 16.52
N MET A 125 23.57 9.35 16.18
CA MET A 125 23.60 9.97 14.86
C MET A 125 24.42 9.11 13.90
N ALA A 126 24.15 9.21 12.60
CA ALA A 126 24.96 8.51 11.61
C ALA A 126 26.38 9.13 11.55
N VAL A 127 27.40 8.28 11.40
CA VAL A 127 28.81 8.72 11.34
C VAL A 127 29.21 9.19 9.92
N ILE A 128 28.32 9.03 8.93
CA ILE A 128 28.58 9.27 7.50
C ILE A 128 28.50 10.76 7.12
N SER A 129 29.27 11.14 6.09
CA SER A 129 29.17 12.42 5.37
C SER A 129 27.72 12.82 5.07
N PRO A 130 27.38 14.13 5.16
CA PRO A 130 26.01 14.63 5.02
C PRO A 130 25.39 14.47 3.62
N ALA A 131 26.16 14.09 2.58
CA ALA A 131 25.65 13.92 1.21
C ALA A 131 25.27 12.44 0.94
N PRO A 132 23.99 12.14 0.65
CA PRO A 132 23.59 10.83 0.16
C PRO A 132 24.30 10.48 -1.16
N GLN A 133 24.58 9.19 -1.39
CA GLN A 133 25.03 8.72 -2.71
C GLN A 133 23.86 7.98 -3.38
N PRO A 134 23.32 8.48 -4.50
CA PRO A 134 22.20 7.85 -5.18
C PRO A 134 22.58 6.44 -5.65
N PHE A 135 21.71 5.46 -5.41
CA PHE A 135 21.87 4.10 -5.91
C PHE A 135 21.20 3.95 -7.29
N VAL A 136 19.92 4.29 -7.38
CA VAL A 136 19.15 4.41 -8.62
C VAL A 136 18.49 5.78 -8.61
N THR A 137 18.57 6.50 -9.74
CA THR A 137 17.92 7.80 -9.90
C THR A 137 17.09 7.82 -11.17
N ASN A 138 15.80 8.13 -11.04
CA ASN A 138 14.94 8.44 -12.19
C ASN A 138 15.23 9.87 -12.67
N LEU A 139 15.88 9.98 -13.82
CA LEU A 139 16.27 11.26 -14.43
C LEU A 139 15.11 11.97 -15.13
N SER A 140 14.00 11.26 -15.36
CA SER A 140 12.79 11.79 -15.96
C SER A 140 11.77 12.28 -14.93
N GLN A 141 12.05 12.11 -13.63
CA GLN A 141 11.17 12.56 -12.56
C GLN A 141 11.15 14.09 -12.49
N PRO A 142 9.96 14.74 -12.52
CA PRO A 142 9.87 16.20 -12.62
C PRO A 142 9.88 16.91 -11.26
N TYR A 143 10.28 16.23 -10.18
CA TYR A 143 10.37 16.80 -8.83
C TYR A 143 11.51 16.17 -8.03
N SER A 144 11.86 16.81 -6.91
CA SER A 144 12.86 16.32 -5.97
C SER A 144 12.38 16.45 -4.52
N ALA A 145 12.65 15.44 -3.70
CA ALA A 145 12.21 15.34 -2.31
C ALA A 145 13.32 15.75 -1.32
N GLU A 146 13.83 16.98 -1.42
CA GLU A 146 15.01 17.45 -0.66
C GLU A 146 14.88 17.33 0.87
N ASN A 147 13.67 17.52 1.42
CA ASN A 147 13.33 17.35 2.83
C ASN A 147 12.58 16.02 3.11
N GLY A 148 12.55 15.13 2.13
CA GLY A 148 11.97 13.79 2.23
C GLY A 148 13.00 12.74 2.61
N LEU A 149 12.95 11.61 1.90
CA LEU A 149 13.84 10.46 2.02
C LEU A 149 14.77 10.32 0.80
N LYS A 150 15.01 11.40 0.06
CA LYS A 150 15.85 11.42 -1.14
C LYS A 150 17.17 10.67 -0.90
N ASP A 151 17.43 9.70 -1.77
CA ASP A 151 18.64 8.89 -1.84
C ASP A 151 18.92 8.03 -0.58
N ARG A 152 17.89 7.81 0.26
CA ARG A 152 17.96 6.88 1.40
C ARG A 152 17.60 5.46 0.95
N ASN A 153 18.30 4.46 1.47
CA ASN A 153 18.03 3.06 1.14
C ASN A 153 17.38 2.36 2.33
N ILE A 154 16.16 1.87 2.14
CA ILE A 154 15.34 1.28 3.20
C ILE A 154 15.14 -0.19 2.89
N ALA A 155 15.52 -1.05 3.82
CA ALA A 155 15.16 -2.46 3.78
C ALA A 155 13.79 -2.64 4.45
N LEU A 156 12.81 -3.18 3.71
CA LEU A 156 11.42 -3.31 4.17
C LEU A 156 10.85 -4.68 3.78
N TRP A 157 10.07 -5.29 4.67
CA TRP A 157 9.31 -6.50 4.35
C TRP A 157 8.06 -6.65 5.22
N GLN A 158 7.07 -7.31 4.64
CA GLN A 158 5.83 -7.76 5.26
C GLN A 158 5.96 -9.22 5.73
N SER A 159 5.49 -9.48 6.96
CA SER A 159 5.46 -10.77 7.70
C SER A 159 6.32 -11.88 7.10
N HIS A 160 5.83 -13.11 6.88
CA HIS A 160 6.63 -14.26 6.44
C HIS A 160 6.50 -14.46 4.93
N GLY A 161 5.67 -15.40 4.51
CA GLY A 161 5.42 -15.79 3.13
C GLY A 161 5.09 -17.28 3.02
N TRP A 162 4.58 -17.69 1.86
CA TRP A 162 4.25 -19.08 1.58
C TRP A 162 5.55 -19.91 1.54
N TYR A 163 5.64 -20.93 2.39
CA TYR A 163 6.84 -21.74 2.54
C TYR A 163 6.53 -23.23 2.49
N TYR A 164 7.53 -24.04 2.19
CA TYR A 164 7.43 -25.48 2.17
C TYR A 164 7.74 -26.07 3.55
N ASP A 165 6.72 -26.62 4.20
CA ASP A 165 6.85 -27.40 5.42
C ASP A 165 7.34 -28.81 5.07
N GLN A 166 8.64 -28.99 5.22
CA GLN A 166 9.34 -30.27 5.06
C GLN A 166 8.61 -31.39 5.83
N SER A 167 8.32 -31.17 7.12
CA SER A 167 7.78 -32.19 8.03
C SER A 167 6.39 -32.72 7.65
N ARG A 168 5.65 -31.94 6.86
CA ARG A 168 4.29 -32.25 6.41
C ARG A 168 4.19 -32.50 4.90
N ASP A 169 5.30 -32.51 4.16
CA ASP A 169 5.37 -32.58 2.68
C ASP A 169 4.35 -31.64 2.02
N ARG A 170 4.30 -30.38 2.43
CA ARG A 170 3.34 -29.42 1.87
C ARG A 170 3.84 -28.00 1.89
N TRP A 171 3.30 -27.19 0.99
CA TRP A 171 3.40 -25.75 1.13
C TRP A 171 2.30 -25.21 2.06
N SER A 172 2.64 -24.22 2.88
CA SER A 172 1.73 -23.63 3.87
C SER A 172 2.06 -22.18 4.21
N TRP A 173 1.08 -21.49 4.78
CA TRP A 173 1.27 -20.22 5.48
C TRP A 173 1.82 -20.47 6.89
N GLN A 174 2.35 -19.43 7.52
CA GLN A 174 2.77 -19.49 8.92
C GLN A 174 1.57 -19.57 9.86
N ARG A 175 0.48 -18.87 9.54
CA ARG A 175 -0.75 -18.79 10.33
C ARG A 175 -1.95 -19.35 9.57
N ALA A 176 -2.99 -19.71 10.32
CA ALA A 176 -4.28 -20.08 9.75
C ALA A 176 -4.98 -18.95 8.99
N ARG A 177 -5.94 -19.40 8.16
CA ARG A 177 -6.94 -18.55 7.51
C ARG A 177 -8.00 -18.17 8.54
N MET A 178 -8.01 -16.89 8.91
CA MET A 178 -8.96 -16.34 9.88
C MET A 178 -9.53 -15.01 9.40
N PHE A 179 -10.82 -14.79 9.68
CA PHE A 179 -11.51 -13.54 9.38
C PHE A 179 -11.29 -13.09 7.92
N THR A 180 -11.43 -14.03 6.99
CA THR A 180 -11.28 -13.86 5.53
C THR A 180 -9.86 -13.57 5.03
N THR A 181 -8.82 -13.64 5.87
CA THR A 181 -7.42 -13.40 5.47
C THR A 181 -6.45 -14.37 6.16
N VAL A 182 -5.16 -14.23 5.88
CA VAL A 182 -4.03 -14.78 6.65
C VAL A 182 -3.01 -13.67 6.91
N GLU A 183 -2.21 -13.76 7.98
CA GLU A 183 -1.22 -12.75 8.39
C GLU A 183 -0.32 -12.28 7.22
N ASP A 184 0.21 -13.24 6.46
CA ASP A 184 1.16 -13.01 5.38
C ASP A 184 0.56 -12.19 4.24
N LYS A 185 -0.71 -12.45 3.89
CA LYS A 185 -1.46 -11.69 2.89
C LYS A 185 -1.96 -10.36 3.45
N PHE A 186 -2.35 -10.35 4.72
CA PHE A 186 -2.85 -9.17 5.43
C PHE A 186 -1.81 -8.05 5.47
N THR A 187 -0.60 -8.35 5.96
CA THR A 187 0.49 -7.36 6.06
C THR A 187 0.97 -6.87 4.70
N LEU A 188 0.99 -7.75 3.68
CA LEU A 188 1.25 -7.38 2.27
C LEU A 188 0.32 -6.26 1.79
N SER A 189 -0.95 -6.28 2.19
CA SER A 189 -1.95 -5.29 1.78
C SER A 189 -1.74 -3.89 2.36
N PHE A 190 -0.86 -3.73 3.36
CA PHE A 190 -0.38 -2.41 3.83
C PHE A 190 0.87 -2.00 3.06
N VAL A 191 1.81 -2.95 2.92
CA VAL A 191 3.16 -2.66 2.45
C VAL A 191 3.21 -2.34 0.97
N ILE A 192 2.65 -3.19 0.11
CA ILE A 192 2.78 -3.05 -1.35
C ILE A 192 1.94 -1.90 -1.92
N PRO A 193 0.64 -1.73 -1.56
CA PRO A 193 -0.18 -0.70 -2.20
C PRO A 193 0.06 0.71 -1.64
N TYR A 194 0.56 0.82 -0.39
CA TYR A 194 0.63 2.11 0.32
C TYR A 194 2.04 2.45 0.80
N LEU A 195 2.62 1.67 1.72
CA LEU A 195 3.86 2.08 2.39
C LEU A 195 5.04 2.20 1.43
N VAL A 196 5.23 1.20 0.56
CA VAL A 196 6.32 1.21 -0.43
C VAL A 196 6.20 2.41 -1.38
N PRO A 197 5.05 2.66 -2.05
CA PRO A 197 4.86 3.87 -2.85
C PRO A 197 5.09 5.17 -2.09
N MET A 198 4.67 5.28 -0.83
CA MET A 198 4.90 6.49 -0.02
C MET A 198 6.39 6.74 0.26
N LEU A 199 7.16 5.69 0.53
CA LEU A 199 8.60 5.82 0.74
C LEU A 199 9.34 6.19 -0.55
N GLU A 200 9.00 5.55 -1.68
CA GLU A 200 9.60 5.82 -2.98
C GLU A 200 9.25 7.22 -3.49
N ARG A 201 8.00 7.67 -3.31
CA ARG A 201 7.58 9.03 -3.68
C ARG A 201 8.20 10.13 -2.81
N ALA A 202 8.64 9.78 -1.60
CA ALA A 202 9.48 10.61 -0.76
C ALA A 202 10.97 10.55 -1.15
N GLY A 203 11.36 9.78 -2.17
CA GLY A 203 12.71 9.72 -2.72
C GLY A 203 13.60 8.59 -2.20
N ALA A 204 13.05 7.64 -1.43
CA ALA A 204 13.81 6.48 -0.96
C ALA A 204 13.94 5.39 -2.05
N ASN A 205 15.02 4.63 -2.01
CA ASN A 205 15.09 3.30 -2.64
C ASN A 205 14.62 2.26 -1.63
N VAL A 206 13.56 1.52 -1.96
CA VAL A 206 13.01 0.47 -1.07
C VAL A 206 13.42 -0.91 -1.58
N LEU A 207 14.27 -1.59 -0.81
CA LEU A 207 14.75 -2.94 -1.10
C LEU A 207 13.93 -3.95 -0.28
N MET A 208 13.50 -5.03 -0.93
CA MET A 208 12.68 -6.06 -0.31
C MET A 208 13.31 -7.45 -0.48
N PRO A 209 13.34 -8.30 0.57
CA PRO A 209 13.83 -9.67 0.52
C PRO A 209 12.78 -10.65 -0.05
N ARG A 210 11.67 -10.14 -0.59
CA ARG A 210 10.60 -10.89 -1.27
C ARG A 210 10.28 -10.18 -2.58
N GLU A 211 9.78 -10.93 -3.56
CA GLU A 211 9.26 -10.33 -4.80
C GLU A 211 8.09 -9.39 -4.48
N ARG A 212 8.05 -8.23 -5.15
CA ARG A 212 7.06 -7.17 -4.96
C ARG A 212 6.20 -6.90 -6.20
N ASP A 213 6.58 -7.38 -7.39
CA ASP A 213 5.73 -7.36 -8.57
C ASP A 213 4.66 -8.47 -8.51
N MET A 214 3.41 -8.05 -8.64
CA MET A 214 2.24 -8.92 -8.64
C MET A 214 1.93 -9.51 -10.02
N GLN A 215 2.61 -9.03 -11.07
CA GLN A 215 2.47 -9.55 -12.41
C GLN A 215 2.94 -11.02 -12.47
N VAL A 216 2.03 -11.93 -12.80
CA VAL A 216 2.28 -13.38 -12.86
C VAL A 216 3.09 -13.78 -14.09
N HIS A 217 3.10 -12.94 -15.11
CA HIS A 217 3.97 -13.10 -16.27
C HIS A 217 5.39 -12.58 -15.99
N GLU A 218 6.37 -13.26 -16.58
CA GLU A 218 7.78 -12.86 -16.53
C GLU A 218 8.40 -13.07 -17.90
N VAL A 219 9.19 -12.09 -18.33
CA VAL A 219 10.05 -12.18 -19.51
C VAL A 219 11.45 -11.75 -19.10
N ILE A 220 12.44 -12.60 -19.38
CA ILE A 220 13.85 -12.29 -19.20
C ILE A 220 14.50 -12.20 -20.58
N VAL A 221 15.15 -11.06 -20.82
CA VAL A 221 15.98 -10.86 -22.01
C VAL A 221 17.42 -10.75 -21.55
N ASP A 222 18.29 -11.57 -22.11
CA ASP A 222 19.64 -11.81 -21.63
C ASP A 222 20.56 -12.20 -22.81
N ASN A 223 21.86 -11.92 -22.69
CA ASN A 223 22.86 -12.26 -23.71
C ASN A 223 23.18 -13.76 -23.76
N ASP A 224 23.01 -14.51 -22.67
CA ASP A 224 23.20 -15.96 -22.65
C ASP A 224 21.94 -16.74 -23.03
N THR A 225 20.79 -16.27 -22.55
CA THR A 225 19.51 -16.98 -22.58
C THR A 225 18.34 -16.01 -22.73
N SER A 226 17.96 -15.67 -23.96
CA SER A 226 16.75 -14.88 -24.20
C SER A 226 15.50 -15.77 -24.22
N ASP A 227 14.45 -15.39 -23.49
CA ASP A 227 13.15 -16.08 -23.55
C ASP A 227 12.49 -15.88 -24.93
N ARG A 228 12.10 -16.98 -25.59
CA ARG A 228 11.24 -16.99 -26.80
C ARG A 228 11.82 -16.20 -28.01
N SER A 229 10.99 -15.33 -28.58
CA SER A 229 11.17 -14.34 -29.67
C SER A 229 11.69 -12.98 -29.19
N SER A 230 12.07 -12.85 -27.91
CA SER A 230 12.70 -11.63 -27.39
C SER A 230 14.06 -11.39 -28.05
N SER A 231 14.53 -10.14 -28.06
CA SER A 231 15.77 -9.75 -28.75
C SER A 231 16.75 -9.03 -27.84
N TYR A 232 18.00 -9.49 -27.87
CA TYR A 232 19.18 -8.84 -27.32
C TYR A 232 20.03 -8.29 -28.48
N THR A 233 20.44 -7.03 -28.44
CA THR A 233 21.24 -6.43 -29.53
C THR A 233 22.31 -5.46 -29.00
N GLU A 234 23.56 -5.65 -29.42
CA GLU A 234 24.66 -4.71 -29.22
C GLU A 234 24.87 -3.83 -30.46
N LYS A 235 25.22 -2.55 -30.26
CA LYS A 235 25.57 -1.60 -31.34
C LYS A 235 26.77 -0.75 -30.96
N GLY A 236 27.52 -0.32 -31.98
CA GLY A 236 28.65 0.60 -31.82
C GLY A 236 29.95 -0.11 -31.48
N THR A 237 30.75 0.48 -30.58
CA THR A 237 31.98 -0.17 -30.08
C THR A 237 31.64 -1.54 -29.49
N ALA A 238 32.40 -2.58 -29.88
CA ALA A 238 32.14 -3.94 -29.43
C ALA A 238 32.27 -4.07 -27.90
N PHE A 239 31.28 -4.70 -27.27
CA PHE A 239 31.43 -5.15 -25.89
C PHE A 239 32.30 -6.41 -25.86
N SER A 240 33.00 -6.61 -24.75
CA SER A 240 33.74 -7.84 -24.49
C SER A 240 33.05 -8.65 -23.40
N THR A 241 33.29 -9.97 -23.34
CA THR A 241 32.82 -10.78 -22.22
C THR A 241 33.61 -10.42 -20.97
N GLY A 242 32.93 -10.04 -19.90
CA GLY A 242 33.56 -9.74 -18.61
C GLY A 242 34.15 -10.98 -17.93
N GLN A 243 34.91 -10.76 -16.86
CA GLN A 243 35.53 -11.85 -16.09
C GLN A 243 34.66 -12.24 -14.89
N GLY A 244 34.18 -13.48 -14.86
CA GLY A 244 33.29 -14.00 -13.80
C GLY A 244 31.87 -14.28 -14.28
N ALA A 245 30.99 -14.61 -13.34
CA ALA A 245 29.62 -15.01 -13.65
C ALA A 245 28.65 -13.84 -13.72
N GLY A 246 27.77 -13.89 -14.72
CA GLY A 246 26.54 -13.12 -14.85
C GLY A 246 25.30 -14.00 -14.64
N PHE A 247 24.13 -13.42 -14.88
CA PHE A 247 22.86 -14.13 -14.86
C PHE A 247 22.70 -15.01 -16.10
N ALA A 248 22.14 -16.21 -15.93
CA ALA A 248 21.51 -16.94 -17.03
C ALA A 248 20.36 -17.80 -16.53
N ARG A 249 19.25 -17.80 -17.27
CA ARG A 249 18.13 -18.70 -17.01
C ARG A 249 18.34 -20.02 -17.75
N ARG A 250 19.18 -20.90 -17.18
CA ARG A 250 19.48 -22.22 -17.79
C ARG A 250 18.38 -23.26 -17.62
N ARG A 251 17.39 -22.99 -16.78
CA ARG A 251 16.31 -23.92 -16.43
C ARG A 251 15.05 -23.19 -15.99
N GLU A 252 13.92 -23.89 -16.13
CA GLU A 252 12.62 -23.38 -15.67
C GLU A 252 12.46 -23.50 -14.15
N ILE A 253 12.96 -24.58 -13.56
CA ILE A 253 12.85 -24.91 -12.13
C ILE A 253 14.23 -25.01 -11.50
N TYR A 254 14.41 -24.41 -10.31
CA TYR A 254 15.64 -24.44 -9.53
C TYR A 254 15.46 -25.29 -8.27
N THR A 255 16.46 -26.08 -7.94
CA THR A 255 16.46 -26.98 -6.77
C THR A 255 17.76 -26.82 -5.98
N GLY A 256 17.75 -27.29 -4.74
CA GLY A 256 18.95 -27.25 -3.88
C GLY A 256 19.51 -25.83 -3.73
N MET A 257 20.80 -25.67 -4.06
CA MET A 257 21.54 -24.40 -3.98
C MET A 257 21.87 -23.82 -5.36
N GLN A 258 21.13 -24.22 -6.39
CA GLN A 258 21.30 -23.66 -7.74
C GLN A 258 21.02 -22.16 -7.73
N ASN A 259 21.94 -21.36 -8.29
CA ASN A 259 21.86 -19.91 -8.32
C ASN A 259 22.05 -19.42 -9.77
N PRO A 260 21.04 -18.75 -10.37
CA PRO A 260 21.12 -18.32 -11.77
C PRO A 260 22.17 -17.24 -12.04
N PHE A 261 22.59 -16.48 -11.02
CA PHE A 261 23.68 -15.49 -11.12
C PHE A 261 25.09 -16.11 -11.09
N ALA A 262 25.18 -17.44 -11.10
CA ALA A 262 26.43 -18.18 -11.19
C ALA A 262 26.56 -18.97 -12.51
N GLU A 263 25.64 -18.80 -13.46
CA GLU A 263 25.48 -19.70 -14.62
C GLU A 263 25.56 -19.01 -15.99
N GLY A 264 25.66 -17.68 -15.99
CA GLY A 264 25.75 -16.84 -17.18
C GLY A 264 27.06 -16.07 -17.28
N THR A 265 27.09 -15.21 -18.28
CA THR A 265 28.17 -14.26 -18.56
C THR A 265 27.59 -12.85 -18.57
N TYR A 266 28.46 -11.84 -18.58
CA TYR A 266 28.04 -10.45 -18.73
C TYR A 266 28.99 -9.76 -19.72
N ARG A 267 28.55 -8.60 -20.22
CA ARG A 267 29.25 -7.79 -21.22
C ARG A 267 29.85 -6.56 -20.57
N THR A 268 31.04 -6.15 -21.02
CA THR A 268 31.77 -4.99 -20.49
C THR A 268 32.30 -4.11 -21.62
N VAL A 269 32.23 -2.79 -21.42
CA VAL A 269 32.71 -1.78 -22.36
C VAL A 269 33.27 -0.55 -21.62
N ARG A 270 34.27 0.10 -22.21
CA ARG A 270 34.78 1.39 -21.70
C ARG A 270 33.79 2.51 -21.97
N THR A 271 33.75 3.48 -21.06
CA THR A 271 32.90 4.65 -21.23
C THR A 271 33.35 5.56 -22.37
N SER A 272 32.37 6.27 -22.94
CA SER A 272 32.57 7.30 -23.95
C SER A 272 31.70 8.51 -23.59
N PRO A 273 32.23 9.75 -23.58
CA PRO A 273 31.43 10.95 -23.26
C PRO A 273 30.18 11.10 -24.13
N ASP A 274 30.27 10.72 -25.41
CA ASP A 274 29.18 10.85 -26.39
C ASP A 274 28.31 9.59 -26.49
N GLY A 275 28.63 8.51 -25.77
CA GLY A 275 27.87 7.26 -25.78
C GLY A 275 27.91 6.53 -27.13
N ASN A 276 29.09 6.10 -27.59
CA ASN A 276 29.27 5.44 -28.89
C ASN A 276 28.97 3.92 -28.93
N ALA A 277 28.49 3.34 -27.83
CA ALA A 277 28.09 1.94 -27.74
C ALA A 277 26.84 1.75 -26.89
N SER A 278 26.02 0.76 -27.23
CA SER A 278 24.78 0.47 -26.50
C SER A 278 24.35 -1.00 -26.56
N VAL A 279 23.62 -1.43 -25.54
CA VAL A 279 22.89 -2.71 -25.50
C VAL A 279 21.40 -2.42 -25.42
N THR A 280 20.58 -3.12 -26.19
CA THR A 280 19.12 -3.04 -26.16
C THR A 280 18.50 -4.41 -25.90
N TRP A 281 17.60 -4.48 -24.92
CA TRP A 281 16.77 -5.63 -24.59
C TRP A 281 15.32 -5.34 -24.98
N THR A 282 14.76 -6.14 -25.89
CA THR A 282 13.37 -6.01 -26.38
C THR A 282 12.58 -7.26 -25.99
N PRO A 283 11.67 -7.19 -25.00
CA PRO A 283 10.87 -8.33 -24.58
C PRO A 283 9.72 -8.62 -25.54
N ASP A 284 9.41 -9.91 -25.72
CA ASP A 284 8.15 -10.36 -26.29
C ASP A 284 7.10 -10.56 -25.18
N ILE A 285 6.29 -9.51 -24.94
CA ILE A 285 5.39 -9.42 -23.79
C ILE A 285 4.17 -10.36 -23.99
N PRO A 286 3.83 -11.23 -23.03
CA PRO A 286 2.75 -12.21 -23.20
C PRO A 286 1.34 -11.61 -23.18
N ALA A 287 1.13 -10.54 -22.43
CA ALA A 287 -0.16 -9.87 -22.28
C ALA A 287 0.02 -8.37 -21.97
N ASP A 288 -0.91 -7.55 -22.44
CA ASP A 288 -0.99 -6.13 -22.07
C ASP A 288 -1.05 -5.98 -20.54
N GLY A 289 -0.26 -5.07 -19.99
CA GLY A 289 -0.29 -4.86 -18.54
C GLY A 289 0.88 -4.08 -17.98
N TRP A 290 0.83 -3.89 -16.67
CA TRP A 290 1.92 -3.33 -15.89
C TRP A 290 2.95 -4.41 -15.57
N TYR A 291 4.21 -4.14 -15.89
CA TYR A 291 5.36 -4.99 -15.60
C TYR A 291 6.42 -4.17 -14.89
N TRP A 292 7.04 -4.78 -13.90
CA TRP A 292 8.19 -4.19 -13.25
C TRP A 292 9.43 -4.51 -14.02
N VAL A 293 10.27 -3.50 -14.20
CA VAL A 293 11.51 -3.61 -14.95
C VAL A 293 12.67 -3.60 -13.96
N SER A 294 13.44 -4.68 -13.97
CA SER A 294 14.67 -4.82 -13.19
C SER A 294 15.83 -5.16 -14.11
N VAL A 295 17.02 -4.66 -13.77
CA VAL A 295 18.26 -4.90 -14.52
C VAL A 295 19.27 -5.67 -13.67
N ALA A 296 20.03 -6.54 -14.30
CA ALA A 296 21.21 -7.18 -13.74
C ALA A 296 22.47 -6.57 -14.38
N TYR A 297 23.55 -6.53 -13.62
CA TYR A 297 24.88 -6.14 -14.07
C TYR A 297 25.94 -6.68 -13.11
N ARG A 298 27.21 -6.51 -13.46
CA ARG A 298 28.34 -6.86 -12.60
C ARG A 298 29.11 -5.62 -12.15
N THR A 299 29.41 -5.53 -10.87
CA THR A 299 30.37 -4.54 -10.36
C THR A 299 31.79 -5.05 -10.59
N GLU A 300 32.55 -4.31 -11.41
CA GLU A 300 33.99 -4.46 -11.65
C GLU A 300 34.80 -3.31 -11.03
N GLU A 301 36.12 -3.47 -10.95
CA GLU A 301 37.04 -2.38 -10.66
C GLU A 301 36.86 -1.27 -11.72
N HIS A 302 36.74 -0.01 -11.27
CA HIS A 302 36.43 1.15 -12.13
C HIS A 302 35.02 1.18 -12.78
N SER A 303 34.05 0.43 -12.24
CA SER A 303 32.63 0.62 -12.60
C SER A 303 32.20 2.08 -12.40
N VAL A 304 31.32 2.57 -13.25
CA VAL A 304 30.84 3.95 -13.17
C VAL A 304 29.69 4.13 -12.17
N ALA A 305 29.59 5.36 -11.66
CA ALA A 305 28.54 5.75 -10.72
C ALA A 305 27.21 6.18 -11.39
N ASP A 306 27.20 6.29 -12.72
CA ASP A 306 26.11 6.93 -13.46
C ASP A 306 25.75 6.23 -14.78
N ALA A 307 25.75 4.90 -14.79
CA ALA A 307 25.36 4.10 -15.94
C ALA A 307 23.95 4.47 -16.42
N ARG A 308 23.77 4.68 -17.73
CA ARG A 308 22.59 5.32 -18.31
C ARG A 308 21.65 4.30 -18.94
N TYR A 309 20.52 4.06 -18.27
CA TYR A 309 19.45 3.20 -18.77
C TYR A 309 18.29 4.04 -19.32
N THR A 310 17.65 3.55 -20.37
CA THR A 310 16.46 4.13 -20.98
C THR A 310 15.40 3.06 -21.14
N VAL A 311 14.25 3.23 -20.50
CA VAL A 311 13.07 2.37 -20.66
C VAL A 311 12.11 3.04 -21.63
N ARG A 312 11.83 2.38 -22.76
CA ARG A 312 10.75 2.77 -23.68
C ARG A 312 9.51 1.97 -23.33
N HIS A 313 8.41 2.67 -23.09
CA HIS A 313 7.12 2.08 -22.71
C HIS A 313 5.99 2.80 -23.45
N THR A 314 4.76 2.33 -23.30
CA THR A 314 3.59 2.89 -24.00
C THR A 314 3.25 4.35 -23.63
N GLY A 315 3.82 4.86 -22.52
CA GLY A 315 3.68 6.26 -22.09
C GLY A 315 4.83 7.17 -22.53
N GLY A 316 5.86 6.63 -23.20
CA GLY A 316 7.01 7.38 -23.66
C GLY A 316 8.35 6.77 -23.24
N VAL A 317 9.25 7.62 -22.76
CA VAL A 317 10.65 7.26 -22.47
C VAL A 317 11.05 7.74 -21.07
N THR A 318 11.40 6.82 -20.18
CA THR A 318 11.92 7.12 -18.84
C THR A 318 13.41 6.78 -18.77
N ARG A 319 14.23 7.71 -18.26
CA ARG A 319 15.68 7.55 -18.18
C ARG A 319 16.15 7.40 -16.73
N PHE A 320 17.17 6.57 -16.53
CA PHE A 320 17.73 6.26 -15.23
C PHE A 320 19.25 6.42 -15.20
N SER A 321 19.76 6.78 -14.03
CA SER A 321 21.18 6.70 -13.66
C SER A 321 21.32 5.63 -12.59
N VAL A 322 22.20 4.65 -12.81
CA VAL A 322 22.46 3.56 -11.86
C VAL A 322 23.93 3.55 -11.47
N ASP A 323 24.22 3.49 -10.17
CA ASP A 323 25.58 3.37 -9.65
C ASP A 323 26.05 1.91 -9.73
N GLN A 324 26.79 1.55 -10.79
CA GLN A 324 27.28 0.18 -11.00
C GLN A 324 28.47 -0.19 -10.10
N ARG A 325 28.98 0.73 -9.27
CA ARG A 325 30.01 0.42 -8.25
C ARG A 325 29.48 -0.42 -7.08
N ARG A 326 28.17 -0.63 -7.04
CA ARG A 326 27.46 -1.35 -5.98
C ARG A 326 26.34 -2.18 -6.59
N GLY A 327 25.74 -3.11 -5.85
CA GLY A 327 24.54 -3.83 -6.28
C GLY A 327 24.70 -4.84 -7.43
N GLY A 328 25.91 -5.08 -7.93
CA GLY A 328 26.13 -6.06 -8.99
C GLY A 328 25.89 -7.51 -8.55
N GLY A 329 25.35 -8.34 -9.44
CA GLY A 329 25.06 -9.77 -9.19
C GLY A 329 23.69 -10.05 -8.54
N THR A 330 22.74 -9.12 -8.66
CA THR A 330 21.34 -9.30 -8.27
C THR A 330 20.42 -8.42 -9.14
N TRP A 331 19.10 -8.49 -8.92
CA TRP A 331 18.12 -7.69 -9.64
C TRP A 331 17.99 -6.27 -9.06
N ILE A 332 18.20 -5.25 -9.89
CA ILE A 332 18.04 -3.84 -9.53
C ILE A 332 16.79 -3.26 -10.19
N TYR A 333 15.80 -2.89 -9.37
CA TYR A 333 14.53 -2.33 -9.82
C TYR A 333 14.69 -0.91 -10.39
N LEU A 334 14.10 -0.66 -11.56
CA LEU A 334 14.05 0.67 -12.19
C LEU A 334 12.66 1.32 -12.05
N GLY A 335 11.58 0.55 -12.20
CA GLY A 335 10.23 1.11 -12.18
C GLY A 335 9.18 0.14 -12.72
N GLN A 336 7.91 0.53 -12.60
CA GLN A 336 6.76 -0.19 -13.15
C GLN A 336 6.25 0.55 -14.39
N PHE A 337 6.10 -0.17 -15.50
CA PHE A 337 5.72 0.39 -16.79
C PHE A 337 4.66 -0.45 -17.47
N TYR A 338 3.83 0.20 -18.29
CA TYR A 338 2.82 -0.49 -19.08
C TYR A 338 3.36 -0.86 -20.46
N PHE A 339 3.25 -2.13 -20.82
CA PHE A 339 3.65 -2.66 -22.12
C PHE A 339 2.45 -3.30 -22.82
N ARG A 340 2.46 -3.24 -24.15
CA ARG A 340 1.55 -4.02 -25.00
C ARG A 340 2.14 -5.40 -25.25
N LYS A 341 1.26 -6.38 -25.42
CA LYS A 341 1.56 -7.73 -25.86
C LYS A 341 2.36 -7.71 -27.17
N GLY A 342 3.26 -8.67 -27.30
CA GLY A 342 4.11 -8.86 -28.46
C GLY A 342 5.45 -8.12 -28.35
N LEU A 343 6.22 -8.20 -29.43
CA LEU A 343 7.51 -7.53 -29.60
C LEU A 343 7.31 -6.10 -30.10
N ASN A 344 7.50 -5.10 -29.24
CA ASN A 344 7.21 -3.69 -29.53
C ASN A 344 8.43 -2.78 -29.30
N PRO A 345 9.48 -2.78 -30.15
CA PRO A 345 10.77 -2.14 -29.85
C PRO A 345 10.69 -0.62 -29.54
N GLU A 346 9.78 0.10 -30.20
CA GLU A 346 9.60 1.55 -30.01
C GLU A 346 8.91 1.92 -28.68
N THR A 347 8.11 1.01 -28.12
CA THR A 347 7.27 1.24 -26.92
C THR A 347 7.39 0.12 -25.88
N GLY A 348 8.47 -0.65 -25.96
CA GLY A 348 8.71 -1.83 -25.15
C GLY A 348 10.16 -2.30 -25.28
N SER A 349 11.09 -1.58 -24.68
CA SER A 349 12.51 -1.97 -24.62
C SER A 349 13.26 -1.28 -23.49
N VAL A 350 14.41 -1.84 -23.11
CA VAL A 350 15.39 -1.22 -22.22
C VAL A 350 16.70 -1.07 -22.97
N THR A 351 17.34 0.08 -22.88
CA THR A 351 18.65 0.35 -23.51
C THR A 351 19.65 0.88 -22.49
N LEU A 352 20.85 0.32 -22.47
CA LEU A 352 22.00 0.81 -21.71
C LEU A 352 23.03 1.38 -22.69
N THR A 353 23.55 2.58 -22.44
CA THR A 353 24.66 3.16 -23.21
C THR A 353 25.95 3.20 -22.39
N ASN A 354 27.10 3.26 -23.06
CA ASN A 354 28.40 3.49 -22.41
C ASN A 354 28.67 4.97 -22.09
N MET A 355 27.63 5.81 -22.07
CA MET A 355 27.74 7.23 -21.70
C MET A 355 27.94 7.39 -20.19
N SER A 356 28.96 8.14 -19.80
CA SER A 356 29.21 8.49 -18.39
C SER A 356 29.92 9.83 -18.30
N ARG A 357 29.72 10.53 -17.18
CA ARG A 357 30.46 11.76 -16.85
C ARG A 357 31.93 11.49 -16.47
N SER A 358 32.30 10.24 -16.24
CA SER A 358 33.64 9.81 -15.83
C SER A 358 34.19 8.69 -16.72
N GLY A 359 35.51 8.66 -16.87
CA GLY A 359 36.20 7.50 -17.44
C GLY A 359 36.02 6.28 -16.54
N GLY A 360 35.71 5.11 -17.12
CA GLY A 360 35.49 3.88 -16.37
C GLY A 360 34.89 2.78 -17.24
N ILE A 361 34.19 1.86 -16.58
CA ILE A 361 33.58 0.67 -17.19
C ILE A 361 32.06 0.69 -16.98
N VAL A 362 31.33 0.29 -18.01
CA VAL A 362 29.90 -0.03 -17.96
C VAL A 362 29.73 -1.52 -18.24
N THR A 363 28.93 -2.20 -17.43
CA THR A 363 28.60 -3.62 -17.61
C THR A 363 27.12 -3.83 -17.92
N ALA A 364 26.81 -4.85 -18.71
CA ALA A 364 25.47 -5.24 -19.15
C ALA A 364 25.28 -6.75 -19.01
N ASP A 365 24.11 -7.19 -18.56
CA ASP A 365 23.79 -8.61 -18.35
C ASP A 365 22.34 -8.85 -18.83
N ALA A 366 21.39 -9.01 -17.90
CA ALA A 366 19.99 -9.29 -18.20
C ALA A 366 19.02 -8.17 -17.80
N VAL A 367 17.84 -8.17 -18.44
CA VAL A 367 16.69 -7.35 -18.05
C VAL A 367 15.49 -8.25 -17.85
N ARG A 368 14.79 -8.03 -16.73
CA ARG A 368 13.60 -8.76 -16.33
C ARG A 368 12.37 -7.85 -16.34
N PHE A 369 11.31 -8.32 -16.97
CA PHE A 369 10.00 -7.68 -17.06
C PHE A 369 8.96 -8.58 -16.36
N GLY A 370 8.41 -8.14 -15.24
CA GLY A 370 7.37 -8.88 -14.51
C GLY A 370 7.85 -9.68 -13.29
N GLY A 371 6.89 -10.10 -12.46
CA GLY A 371 7.10 -10.82 -11.19
C GLY A 371 7.23 -12.34 -11.33
N GLY A 372 6.48 -12.94 -12.26
CA GLY A 372 6.55 -14.36 -12.57
C GLY A 372 6.00 -15.29 -11.49
N MET A 373 6.06 -16.58 -11.81
CA MET A 373 5.67 -17.66 -10.91
C MET A 373 6.85 -18.16 -10.08
N GLY A 374 6.56 -18.72 -8.90
CA GLY A 374 7.51 -19.39 -8.04
C GLY A 374 8.15 -20.58 -8.76
N ASN A 375 9.48 -20.57 -8.86
CA ASN A 375 10.26 -21.54 -9.63
C ASN A 375 11.32 -22.27 -8.81
N VAL A 376 11.42 -22.01 -7.51
CA VAL A 376 12.24 -22.80 -6.58
C VAL A 376 11.41 -23.97 -6.07
N ALA A 377 11.82 -25.19 -6.40
CA ALA A 377 11.09 -26.39 -6.03
C ALA A 377 11.70 -27.10 -4.81
N ARG A 378 10.83 -27.72 -4.01
CA ARG A 378 11.15 -28.35 -2.73
C ARG A 378 10.59 -29.78 -2.64
N ARG A 379 11.18 -30.57 -1.74
CA ARG A 379 10.78 -31.95 -1.39
C ARG A 379 11.26 -32.24 0.04
N PRO A 380 10.71 -33.25 0.73
CA PRO A 380 11.24 -33.73 2.00
C PRO A 380 12.71 -34.12 1.83
N ALA A 381 13.59 -33.63 2.71
CA ALA A 381 15.01 -33.98 2.68
C ALA A 381 15.21 -35.48 2.90
N ALA A 382 16.15 -36.08 2.17
CA ALA A 382 16.52 -37.49 2.31
C ALA A 382 17.46 -37.72 3.51
N ASP A 383 17.58 -38.97 3.98
CA ASP A 383 18.38 -39.33 5.16
C ASP A 383 19.87 -38.96 5.03
N ASP A 384 20.42 -39.06 3.83
CA ASP A 384 21.81 -38.69 3.54
C ASP A 384 22.01 -37.16 3.51
N GLU A 385 21.02 -36.40 3.05
CA GLU A 385 21.01 -34.93 3.14
C GLU A 385 20.92 -34.48 4.59
N LEU A 386 20.10 -35.16 5.40
CA LEU A 386 20.00 -34.94 6.84
C LEU A 386 21.33 -35.25 7.54
N ALA A 387 21.97 -36.37 7.22
CA ALA A 387 23.27 -36.74 7.77
C ALA A 387 24.36 -35.71 7.41
N ARG A 388 24.40 -35.26 6.15
CA ARG A 388 25.34 -34.21 5.69
C ARG A 388 25.11 -32.87 6.38
N ALA A 389 23.85 -32.47 6.54
CA ALA A 389 23.50 -31.24 7.25
C ALA A 389 23.89 -31.30 8.74
N LYS A 390 23.64 -32.43 9.43
CA LYS A 390 24.10 -32.67 10.81
C LYS A 390 25.62 -32.62 10.93
N ALA A 391 26.35 -33.18 9.97
CA ALA A 391 27.82 -33.10 9.95
C ALA A 391 28.31 -31.65 9.76
N LYS A 392 27.66 -30.87 8.89
CA LYS A 392 27.99 -29.46 8.63
C LYS A 392 27.61 -28.55 9.81
N ARG A 393 26.58 -28.92 10.58
CA ARG A 393 26.08 -28.17 11.76
C ARG A 393 25.72 -29.13 12.91
N PRO A 394 26.69 -29.57 13.73
CA PRO A 394 26.45 -30.53 14.82
C PRO A 394 25.46 -30.01 15.88
N ASP A 395 25.41 -28.69 16.08
CA ASP A 395 24.52 -28.02 17.04
C ASP A 395 23.08 -27.85 16.50
N SER A 396 22.83 -28.18 15.23
CA SER A 396 21.48 -28.19 14.70
C SER A 396 20.75 -29.44 15.19
N ASN A 397 19.54 -29.27 15.74
CA ASN A 397 18.66 -30.37 16.10
C ASN A 397 17.54 -30.47 15.05
N PRO A 398 17.84 -30.88 13.81
CA PRO A 398 16.82 -30.95 12.77
C PRO A 398 15.77 -31.96 13.20
N LYS A 399 14.53 -31.49 13.39
CA LYS A 399 13.37 -32.35 13.63
C LYS A 399 13.26 -33.33 12.45
N LEU A 400 12.86 -34.58 12.67
CA LEU A 400 12.61 -35.53 11.58
C LEU A 400 11.72 -34.87 10.52
N LEU A 401 12.22 -34.76 9.29
CA LEU A 401 11.68 -33.86 8.27
C LEU A 401 10.57 -34.47 7.42
N SER A 402 10.17 -35.70 7.71
CA SER A 402 8.99 -36.44 7.21
C SER A 402 9.34 -37.92 7.39
N PRO A 403 8.40 -38.82 7.75
CA PRO A 403 8.65 -40.25 7.70
C PRO A 403 8.73 -40.81 6.26
N PHE A 404 8.41 -39.98 5.25
CA PHE A 404 8.37 -40.36 3.84
C PHE A 404 9.32 -39.45 3.03
N ALA A 405 10.41 -40.01 2.52
CA ALA A 405 11.21 -39.36 1.49
C ALA A 405 10.47 -39.42 0.16
N LYS A 406 10.42 -38.29 -0.55
CA LYS A 406 9.84 -38.19 -1.90
C LYS A 406 10.94 -37.79 -2.86
N GLU A 407 11.03 -38.43 -4.02
CA GLU A 407 12.06 -38.09 -5.03
C GLU A 407 11.68 -36.83 -5.84
N GLY A 408 10.38 -36.58 -6.04
CA GLY A 408 9.88 -35.48 -6.86
C GLY A 408 9.89 -34.12 -6.15
N TYR A 409 10.55 -33.13 -6.75
CA TYR A 409 10.47 -31.73 -6.36
C TYR A 409 9.15 -31.11 -6.84
N ILE A 410 8.54 -30.25 -5.99
CA ILE A 410 7.35 -29.48 -6.33
C ILE A 410 7.61 -27.98 -6.13
N THR A 411 7.15 -27.16 -7.07
CA THR A 411 7.10 -25.69 -6.89
C THR A 411 5.91 -25.32 -5.99
N SER A 412 5.84 -24.06 -5.58
CA SER A 412 4.74 -23.56 -4.75
C SER A 412 3.38 -23.52 -5.44
N GLY A 413 3.37 -23.52 -6.78
CA GLY A 413 2.17 -23.30 -7.59
C GLY A 413 1.61 -21.87 -7.49
N ARG A 414 2.37 -20.90 -6.96
CA ARG A 414 1.92 -19.52 -6.72
C ARG A 414 2.82 -18.49 -7.40
N ALA A 415 2.27 -17.30 -7.61
CA ALA A 415 3.07 -16.15 -8.02
C ALA A 415 4.18 -15.86 -7.00
N ARG A 416 5.35 -15.44 -7.47
CA ARG A 416 6.58 -15.38 -6.66
C ARG A 416 6.47 -14.40 -5.48
N PHE A 417 5.67 -13.33 -5.61
CA PHE A 417 5.45 -12.37 -4.53
C PHE A 417 4.75 -12.97 -3.30
N TRP A 418 4.08 -14.13 -3.44
CA TRP A 418 3.51 -14.85 -2.31
C TRP A 418 4.54 -15.62 -1.49
N GLU A 419 5.67 -16.00 -2.08
CA GLU A 419 6.64 -16.89 -1.47
C GLU A 419 7.42 -16.20 -0.34
N GLY A 420 7.92 -17.02 0.59
CA GLY A 420 8.86 -16.59 1.61
C GLY A 420 10.18 -16.07 1.03
N ALA A 421 10.91 -15.29 1.81
CA ALA A 421 12.11 -14.59 1.38
C ALA A 421 13.20 -15.53 0.84
N ARG A 422 13.34 -16.73 1.40
CA ARG A 422 14.38 -17.69 0.97
C ARG A 422 14.33 -18.02 -0.52
N TYR A 423 13.14 -18.15 -1.10
CA TYR A 423 12.97 -18.56 -2.49
C TYR A 423 13.31 -17.40 -3.43
N TRP A 424 12.85 -16.20 -3.08
CA TRP A 424 13.22 -14.98 -3.78
C TRP A 424 14.73 -14.73 -3.71
N MET A 425 15.34 -14.88 -2.53
CA MET A 425 16.79 -14.71 -2.36
C MET A 425 17.59 -15.67 -3.25
N GLN A 426 17.20 -16.94 -3.34
CA GLN A 426 17.82 -17.90 -4.26
C GLN A 426 17.71 -17.45 -5.72
N TRP A 427 16.51 -17.05 -6.15
CA TRP A 427 16.25 -16.60 -7.52
C TRP A 427 16.96 -15.27 -7.85
N ALA A 428 17.08 -14.38 -6.86
CA ALA A 428 17.72 -13.07 -6.99
C ALA A 428 19.25 -13.11 -6.85
N GLY A 429 19.85 -14.30 -6.78
CA GLY A 429 21.30 -14.45 -6.78
C GLY A 429 21.99 -14.27 -5.44
N VAL A 430 21.23 -14.15 -4.35
CA VAL A 430 21.78 -14.02 -3.01
C VAL A 430 22.59 -15.28 -2.67
N PRO A 431 23.80 -15.17 -2.08
CA PRO A 431 24.60 -16.34 -1.70
C PRO A 431 23.86 -17.27 -0.73
N ASP A 432 24.05 -18.58 -0.87
CA ASP A 432 23.42 -19.58 0.01
C ASP A 432 23.82 -19.40 1.48
N SER A 433 25.02 -18.89 1.75
CA SER A 433 25.47 -18.53 3.10
C SER A 433 24.59 -17.49 3.81
N VAL A 434 23.76 -16.75 3.07
CA VAL A 434 22.88 -15.70 3.58
C VAL A 434 21.47 -16.20 3.86
N TYR A 435 20.94 -17.16 3.08
CA TYR A 435 19.55 -17.58 3.21
C TYR A 435 19.35 -19.07 3.60
N ASN A 436 20.41 -19.87 3.59
CA ASN A 436 20.34 -21.32 3.79
C ASN A 436 20.98 -21.78 5.12
N PHE A 437 20.58 -21.18 6.25
CA PHE A 437 21.17 -21.47 7.57
C PHE A 437 20.95 -22.90 8.00
N THR A 438 19.76 -23.42 7.71
CA THR A 438 19.37 -24.76 8.14
C THR A 438 19.85 -25.83 7.17
N CYS A 439 20.64 -25.46 6.15
CA CYS A 439 21.05 -26.33 5.05
C CYS A 439 19.84 -26.92 4.29
N GLY A 440 18.76 -26.14 4.20
CA GLY A 440 17.55 -26.48 3.47
C GLY A 440 16.64 -27.44 4.21
N LEU A 441 16.81 -27.59 5.52
CA LEU A 441 16.03 -28.50 6.37
C LEU A 441 14.82 -27.82 7.02
N ASP A 442 14.85 -26.51 7.21
CA ASP A 442 13.76 -25.73 7.80
C ASP A 442 13.60 -24.42 7.03
N ASP A 443 12.77 -24.49 6.01
CA ASP A 443 12.44 -23.40 5.11
C ASP A 443 11.75 -22.24 5.83
N TYR A 444 11.04 -22.50 6.93
CA TYR A 444 10.42 -21.45 7.73
C TYR A 444 11.47 -20.63 8.47
N THR A 445 12.41 -21.29 9.15
CA THR A 445 13.53 -20.61 9.80
C THR A 445 14.40 -19.88 8.78
N ASP A 446 14.65 -20.48 7.62
CA ASP A 446 15.44 -19.87 6.54
C ASP A 446 14.74 -18.67 5.88
N ASP A 447 13.42 -18.51 5.99
CA ASP A 447 12.71 -17.30 5.56
C ASP A 447 12.99 -16.10 6.49
N TYR A 448 12.54 -16.13 7.74
CA TYR A 448 12.66 -14.95 8.61
C TYR A 448 14.09 -14.70 9.09
N ALA A 449 14.89 -15.76 9.31
CA ALA A 449 16.22 -15.61 9.89
C ALA A 449 17.26 -15.07 8.90
N ALA A 450 16.96 -15.12 7.59
CA ALA A 450 17.80 -14.63 6.51
C ALA A 450 17.75 -13.13 6.27
N ARG A 451 16.70 -12.45 6.75
CA ARG A 451 16.46 -11.03 6.42
C ARG A 451 17.52 -10.10 6.98
N GLY A 452 17.95 -10.31 8.23
CA GLY A 452 19.06 -9.56 8.80
C GLY A 452 20.39 -9.76 8.06
N PRO A 453 20.83 -11.01 7.86
CA PRO A 453 22.00 -11.31 7.03
C PRO A 453 21.91 -10.78 5.59
N TRP A 454 20.72 -10.76 4.98
CA TRP A 454 20.50 -10.14 3.66
C TRP A 454 20.71 -8.62 3.70
N VAL A 455 20.22 -7.94 4.74
CA VAL A 455 20.53 -6.52 4.97
C VAL A 455 22.04 -6.32 5.08
N ASN A 456 22.74 -7.18 5.81
CA ASN A 456 24.19 -7.07 5.99
C ASN A 456 24.95 -7.35 4.68
N TRP A 457 24.45 -8.29 3.85
CA TRP A 457 25.01 -8.55 2.51
C TRP A 457 24.84 -7.37 1.56
N LEU A 458 23.68 -6.70 1.59
CA LEU A 458 23.50 -5.44 0.84
C LEU A 458 24.46 -4.35 1.34
N ASN A 459 24.56 -4.22 2.67
CA ASN A 459 25.26 -3.15 3.36
C ASN A 459 26.80 -3.30 3.40
N GLY A 460 27.32 -4.52 3.29
CA GLY A 460 28.74 -4.80 3.41
C GLY A 460 29.54 -4.05 2.35
N SER A 461 30.72 -3.57 2.73
CA SER A 461 31.63 -2.73 1.93
C SER A 461 31.09 -1.31 1.67
N SER A 462 29.94 -0.94 2.23
CA SER A 462 29.45 0.43 2.24
C SER A 462 30.04 1.24 3.39
N ALA A 463 29.75 2.55 3.42
CA ALA A 463 30.16 3.42 4.52
C ALA A 463 29.57 3.04 5.89
N ASN A 464 28.47 2.27 5.94
CA ASN A 464 27.88 1.79 7.19
C ASN A 464 28.56 0.52 7.73
N ALA A 465 29.27 -0.23 6.88
CA ALA A 465 29.92 -1.48 7.22
C ALA A 465 31.16 -1.72 6.34
N PRO A 466 32.21 -0.87 6.48
CA PRO A 466 33.35 -0.86 5.58
C PRO A 466 34.21 -2.13 5.66
N ASP A 467 34.24 -2.78 6.83
CA ASP A 467 35.09 -3.94 7.10
C ASP A 467 34.44 -5.29 6.75
N SER A 468 33.19 -5.30 6.28
CA SER A 468 32.50 -6.51 5.83
C SER A 468 32.39 -6.57 4.30
N ALA A 469 32.30 -7.77 3.74
CA ALA A 469 32.07 -7.98 2.31
C ALA A 469 30.57 -7.91 1.99
N GLY A 470 30.21 -7.28 0.88
CA GLY A 470 28.81 -7.16 0.45
C GLY A 470 28.66 -6.41 -0.88
N LEU A 471 27.46 -5.89 -1.11
CA LEU A 471 27.08 -5.19 -2.34
C LEU A 471 27.31 -3.67 -2.29
N ALA A 472 27.88 -3.12 -1.21
CA ALA A 472 28.17 -1.69 -1.04
C ALA A 472 26.96 -0.75 -1.16
N ILE A 473 25.74 -1.25 -0.88
CA ILE A 473 24.51 -0.45 -0.82
C ILE A 473 24.30 0.02 0.63
N PRO A 474 24.53 1.30 0.98
CA PRO A 474 24.42 1.76 2.36
C PRO A 474 22.95 1.76 2.79
N ILE A 475 22.57 0.81 3.65
CA ILE A 475 21.21 0.69 4.19
C ILE A 475 21.03 1.63 5.39
N ASP A 476 19.99 2.44 5.40
CA ASP A 476 19.70 3.39 6.48
C ASP A 476 18.99 2.75 7.66
N ILE A 477 17.97 1.93 7.36
CA ILE A 477 17.14 1.22 8.33
C ILE A 477 16.65 -0.11 7.76
N ALA A 478 16.24 -1.00 8.66
CA ALA A 478 15.43 -2.17 8.35
C ALA A 478 14.10 -2.15 9.12
N LEU A 479 12.99 -2.47 8.45
CA LEU A 479 11.68 -2.60 9.11
C LEU A 479 10.98 -3.88 8.67
N ALA A 480 10.56 -4.65 9.66
CA ALA A 480 9.69 -5.81 9.51
C ALA A 480 8.26 -5.41 9.91
N PHE A 481 7.32 -5.45 8.98
CA PHE A 481 5.91 -5.13 9.22
C PHE A 481 5.12 -6.42 9.45
N HIS A 482 4.65 -6.64 10.67
CA HIS A 482 3.93 -7.84 11.12
C HIS A 482 2.56 -7.49 11.71
N SER A 483 1.74 -8.51 11.93
CA SER A 483 0.59 -8.42 12.82
C SER A 483 0.58 -9.59 13.80
N ASP A 484 0.07 -9.35 14.99
CA ASP A 484 0.14 -10.29 16.11
C ASP A 484 -1.01 -11.31 16.08
N ALA A 485 -0.95 -12.30 16.98
CA ALA A 485 -1.93 -13.39 17.10
C ALA A 485 -2.66 -13.40 18.47
N GLY A 486 -2.85 -12.24 19.09
CA GLY A 486 -3.58 -12.10 20.36
C GLY A 486 -5.11 -12.12 20.17
N VAL A 487 -5.87 -12.71 21.10
CA VAL A 487 -7.34 -12.74 21.04
C VAL A 487 -7.93 -12.05 22.27
N HIS A 488 -8.90 -11.14 22.06
CA HIS A 488 -9.67 -10.52 23.15
C HIS A 488 -11.12 -10.24 22.71
N PRO A 489 -12.14 -10.64 23.49
CA PRO A 489 -13.53 -10.69 23.01
C PRO A 489 -14.12 -9.33 22.58
N ASP A 490 -13.69 -8.24 23.19
CA ASP A 490 -14.39 -6.94 23.09
C ASP A 490 -13.50 -5.71 22.93
N THR A 491 -12.18 -5.87 22.77
CA THR A 491 -11.27 -4.72 22.71
C THR A 491 -10.19 -4.90 21.68
N VAL A 492 -9.66 -3.79 21.18
CA VAL A 492 -8.44 -3.79 20.36
C VAL A 492 -7.24 -4.28 21.18
N ILE A 493 -6.42 -5.13 20.59
CA ILE A 493 -5.12 -5.53 21.13
C ILE A 493 -4.12 -4.39 20.95
N GLY A 494 -4.07 -3.81 19.75
CA GLY A 494 -3.25 -2.64 19.42
C GLY A 494 -1.78 -2.92 19.17
N THR A 495 -0.96 -1.87 19.20
CA THR A 495 0.36 -1.86 18.54
C THR A 495 1.51 -2.14 19.50
N LEU A 496 2.36 -3.11 19.13
CA LEU A 496 3.61 -3.48 19.82
C LEU A 496 4.79 -3.17 18.88
N SER A 497 5.94 -2.81 19.45
CA SER A 497 7.18 -2.66 18.71
C SER A 497 8.30 -3.43 19.38
N ILE A 498 9.13 -4.10 18.58
CA ILE A 498 10.23 -4.93 19.03
C ILE A 498 11.53 -4.41 18.42
N TYR A 499 12.57 -4.35 19.24
CA TYR A 499 13.92 -3.92 18.86
C TYR A 499 14.96 -4.75 19.63
N SER A 500 16.25 -4.60 19.32
CA SER A 500 17.31 -5.24 20.10
C SER A 500 18.54 -4.35 20.30
N LEU A 501 18.94 -4.16 21.56
CA LEU A 501 20.11 -3.35 21.91
C LEU A 501 21.44 -4.10 21.86
N THR A 502 21.42 -5.41 21.59
CA THR A 502 22.61 -6.27 21.57
C THR A 502 22.62 -7.19 20.35
N GLN A 503 23.77 -7.32 19.67
CA GLN A 503 23.93 -8.18 18.49
C GLN A 503 23.81 -9.68 18.80
N ASP A 504 24.26 -10.12 19.97
CA ASP A 504 23.98 -11.46 20.50
C ASP A 504 24.07 -11.49 22.03
N SER A 505 23.58 -12.57 22.64
CA SER A 505 23.51 -12.74 24.10
C SER A 505 24.86 -12.98 24.78
N LYS A 506 25.89 -13.37 24.01
CA LYS A 506 27.24 -13.71 24.49
C LYS A 506 28.18 -12.51 24.44
N THR A 507 28.24 -11.78 23.32
CA THR A 507 29.15 -10.67 23.07
C THR A 507 28.62 -9.35 23.61
N LYS A 508 27.29 -9.19 23.72
CA LYS A 508 26.61 -7.98 24.21
C LYS A 508 27.05 -6.70 23.51
N VAL A 509 27.52 -6.77 22.26
CA VAL A 509 27.92 -5.61 21.47
C VAL A 509 26.71 -4.67 21.30
N ARG A 510 26.89 -3.40 21.69
CA ARG A 510 25.85 -2.34 21.66
C ARG A 510 26.09 -1.27 20.60
N HIS A 511 26.97 -1.52 19.64
CA HIS A 511 27.27 -0.63 18.53
C HIS A 511 27.08 -1.36 17.19
N TYR A 512 26.75 -0.61 16.15
CA TYR A 512 26.79 -1.04 14.75
C TYR A 512 28.23 -0.97 14.22
N PRO A 513 28.53 -1.56 13.05
CA PRO A 513 29.88 -1.52 12.48
C PRO A 513 30.43 -0.12 12.23
N ASP A 514 29.57 0.87 11.96
CA ASP A 514 29.94 2.29 11.81
C ASP A 514 30.21 3.01 13.16
N GLY A 515 30.05 2.30 14.29
CA GLY A 515 30.20 2.84 15.65
C GLY A 515 28.92 3.44 16.24
N GLN A 516 27.85 3.60 15.47
CA GLN A 516 26.57 4.10 15.96
C GLN A 516 26.02 3.20 17.07
N SER A 517 25.55 3.79 18.16
CA SER A 517 24.93 3.07 19.25
C SER A 517 23.63 2.41 18.81
N ARG A 518 23.45 1.14 19.18
CA ARG A 518 22.21 0.38 18.93
C ARG A 518 20.99 0.97 19.64
N ILE A 519 21.17 1.92 20.57
CA ILE A 519 20.05 2.68 21.13
C ILE A 519 19.24 3.41 20.04
N ALA A 520 19.85 3.73 18.89
CA ALA A 520 19.16 4.29 17.72
C ALA A 520 18.00 3.40 17.23
N THR A 521 18.09 2.08 17.41
CA THR A 521 17.00 1.15 17.07
C THR A 521 15.76 1.32 17.94
N ARG A 522 15.97 1.75 19.19
CA ARG A 522 14.87 2.08 20.12
C ARG A 522 14.25 3.42 19.74
N ASP A 523 15.07 4.40 19.34
CA ASP A 523 14.57 5.69 18.84
C ASP A 523 13.64 5.47 17.63
N LEU A 524 14.05 4.62 16.67
CA LEU A 524 13.22 4.21 15.53
C LEU A 524 11.88 3.60 16.00
N ALA A 525 11.93 2.61 16.90
CA ALA A 525 10.74 1.95 17.43
C ALA A 525 9.77 2.92 18.14
N ASP A 526 10.26 3.81 19.01
CA ASP A 526 9.42 4.79 19.71
C ASP A 526 8.78 5.78 18.74
N ILE A 527 9.56 6.34 17.81
CA ILE A 527 9.08 7.36 16.87
C ILE A 527 7.99 6.76 15.95
N VAL A 528 8.22 5.56 15.39
CA VAL A 528 7.25 4.88 14.52
C VAL A 528 5.98 4.49 15.29
N GLN A 529 6.11 3.82 16.43
CA GLN A 529 4.96 3.42 17.24
C GLN A 529 4.14 4.64 17.69
N THR A 530 4.81 5.75 18.03
CA THR A 530 4.14 7.00 18.42
C THR A 530 3.36 7.59 17.25
N ALA A 531 3.95 7.66 16.06
CA ALA A 531 3.25 8.16 14.88
C ALA A 531 1.99 7.33 14.59
N VAL A 532 2.11 6.00 14.60
CA VAL A 532 0.99 5.07 14.38
C VAL A 532 -0.11 5.26 15.42
N CYS A 533 0.20 5.16 16.72
CA CYS A 533 -0.83 5.24 17.76
C CYS A 533 -1.49 6.62 17.81
N GLU A 534 -0.73 7.72 17.65
CA GLU A 534 -1.30 9.07 17.68
C GLU A 534 -2.20 9.36 16.49
N ASP A 535 -1.80 8.96 15.28
CA ASP A 535 -2.60 9.19 14.07
C ASP A 535 -3.90 8.39 14.11
N ILE A 536 -3.85 7.10 14.46
CA ILE A 536 -5.06 6.27 14.61
C ILE A 536 -6.00 6.89 15.65
N SER A 537 -5.47 7.25 16.81
CA SER A 537 -6.28 7.81 17.90
C SER A 537 -6.94 9.13 17.51
N ARG A 538 -6.24 9.99 16.76
CA ARG A 538 -6.78 11.28 16.30
C ARG A 538 -7.78 11.12 15.15
N ALA A 539 -7.48 10.25 14.18
CA ALA A 539 -8.33 10.05 13.01
C ALA A 539 -9.67 9.39 13.36
N TYR A 540 -9.66 8.43 14.29
CA TYR A 540 -10.84 7.64 14.64
C TYR A 540 -11.37 7.92 16.05
N ASN A 541 -10.89 8.95 16.73
CA ASN A 541 -11.33 9.30 18.09
C ASN A 541 -11.40 8.06 19.01
N THR A 542 -10.32 7.26 18.99
CA THR A 542 -10.26 5.96 19.65
C THR A 542 -9.11 5.93 20.65
N ASP A 543 -9.26 5.13 21.70
CA ASP A 543 -8.19 4.85 22.66
C ASP A 543 -7.33 3.71 22.12
N TRP A 544 -6.67 3.94 20.98
CA TRP A 544 -5.88 2.89 20.34
C TRP A 544 -4.78 2.39 21.30
N THR A 545 -4.81 1.10 21.61
CA THR A 545 -3.92 0.54 22.63
C THR A 545 -2.47 0.60 22.16
N ARG A 546 -1.65 1.41 22.84
CA ARG A 546 -0.19 1.34 22.74
C ARG A 546 0.31 0.26 23.69
N ARG A 547 0.88 -0.82 23.14
CA ARG A 547 1.49 -1.90 23.92
C ARG A 547 2.98 -1.62 24.17
N TRP A 548 3.72 -2.64 24.56
CA TRP A 548 5.14 -2.52 24.91
C TRP A 548 6.03 -2.03 23.77
N MET A 549 7.22 -1.56 24.16
CA MET A 549 8.41 -1.52 23.31
C MET A 549 9.41 -2.52 23.88
N TRP A 550 9.58 -3.65 23.19
CA TRP A 550 10.33 -4.80 23.68
C TRP A 550 11.76 -4.83 23.16
N ASP A 551 12.73 -4.82 24.08
CA ASP A 551 14.12 -5.20 23.79
C ASP A 551 14.21 -6.74 23.82
N LYS A 552 14.10 -7.37 22.64
CA LYS A 552 14.08 -8.83 22.49
C LYS A 552 14.95 -9.28 21.32
N SER A 553 15.57 -10.45 21.48
CA SER A 553 16.56 -11.03 20.58
C SER A 553 15.94 -11.74 19.36
N TYR A 554 15.02 -11.07 18.65
CA TYR A 554 14.44 -11.59 17.41
C TYR A 554 15.44 -11.44 16.26
N SER A 555 15.48 -12.41 15.33
CA SER A 555 16.50 -12.41 14.27
C SER A 555 16.46 -11.14 13.42
N GLU A 556 15.26 -10.67 13.08
CA GLU A 556 15.00 -9.51 12.23
C GLU A 556 15.40 -8.16 12.87
N THR A 557 15.55 -8.09 14.19
CA THR A 557 15.98 -6.86 14.90
C THR A 557 17.41 -6.96 15.41
N ARG A 558 17.86 -8.18 15.72
CA ARG A 558 19.18 -8.46 16.29
C ARG A 558 20.28 -8.54 15.25
N ARG A 559 20.04 -9.24 14.15
CA ARG A 559 21.08 -9.56 13.16
C ARG A 559 21.43 -8.42 12.20
N PRO A 560 20.51 -7.51 11.81
CA PRO A 560 20.90 -6.38 10.98
C PRO A 560 21.99 -5.54 11.65
N ASP A 561 22.94 -5.10 10.84
CA ASP A 561 24.03 -4.19 11.19
C ASP A 561 23.64 -2.72 11.04
N VAL A 562 22.33 -2.45 11.03
CA VAL A 562 21.70 -1.12 10.93
C VAL A 562 20.54 -1.02 11.93
N PRO A 563 20.02 0.18 12.24
CA PRO A 563 18.79 0.34 13.01
C PRO A 563 17.64 -0.48 12.43
N ALA A 564 17.03 -1.34 13.26
CA ALA A 564 16.04 -2.32 12.86
C ALA A 564 14.88 -2.46 13.86
N MET A 565 13.65 -2.61 13.35
CA MET A 565 12.49 -2.87 14.20
C MET A 565 11.51 -3.88 13.58
N ILE A 566 10.77 -4.59 14.44
CA ILE A 566 9.52 -5.24 14.08
C ILE A 566 8.37 -4.37 14.59
N LEU A 567 7.41 -4.10 13.70
CA LEU A 567 6.13 -3.48 14.03
C LEU A 567 5.06 -4.58 14.06
N GLU A 568 4.52 -4.84 15.24
CA GLU A 568 3.33 -5.68 15.42
C GLU A 568 2.11 -4.76 15.49
N LEU A 569 1.51 -4.44 14.34
CA LEU A 569 0.54 -3.35 14.23
C LEU A 569 -0.70 -3.53 15.11
N LEU A 570 -1.32 -4.69 14.98
CA LEU A 570 -2.61 -5.09 15.56
C LEU A 570 -2.65 -6.62 15.58
N SER A 571 -3.71 -7.23 16.11
CA SER A 571 -3.86 -8.69 16.03
C SER A 571 -4.76 -9.15 14.88
N HIS A 572 -4.23 -9.99 13.97
CA HIS A 572 -5.02 -10.57 12.88
C HIS A 572 -5.98 -11.69 13.35
N GLN A 573 -5.80 -12.19 14.58
CA GLN A 573 -6.70 -13.17 15.20
C GLN A 573 -7.79 -12.50 16.06
N ASN A 574 -7.84 -11.17 16.11
CA ASN A 574 -8.81 -10.45 16.91
C ASN A 574 -9.85 -9.76 16.04
N TYR A 575 -11.11 -10.17 16.15
CA TYR A 575 -12.22 -9.58 15.40
C TYR A 575 -12.27 -8.04 15.51
N THR A 576 -12.12 -7.49 16.73
CA THR A 576 -12.18 -6.04 16.97
C THR A 576 -11.05 -5.29 16.26
N ASP A 577 -9.84 -5.86 16.17
CA ASP A 577 -8.75 -5.26 15.41
C ASP A 577 -9.02 -5.39 13.90
N MET A 578 -9.58 -6.52 13.45
CA MET A 578 -9.85 -6.79 12.03
C MET A 578 -10.97 -5.93 11.44
N GLN A 579 -11.89 -5.39 12.25
CA GLN A 579 -12.83 -4.37 11.80
C GLN A 579 -12.12 -3.10 11.28
N TYR A 580 -10.95 -2.78 11.82
CA TYR A 580 -10.08 -1.71 11.30
C TYR A 580 -9.16 -2.25 10.22
N GLY A 581 -8.49 -3.38 10.47
CA GLY A 581 -7.45 -3.94 9.61
C GLY A 581 -7.91 -4.21 8.18
N LEU A 582 -9.18 -4.61 7.98
CA LEU A 582 -9.74 -4.89 6.66
C LEU A 582 -10.13 -3.63 5.88
N ASP A 583 -10.19 -2.44 6.49
CA ASP A 583 -10.63 -1.20 5.84
C ASP A 583 -9.47 -0.53 5.07
N PRO A 584 -9.58 -0.31 3.75
CA PRO A 584 -8.54 0.38 2.98
C PRO A 584 -8.16 1.78 3.51
N ARG A 585 -9.12 2.50 4.11
CA ARG A 585 -8.88 3.83 4.72
C ARG A 585 -7.94 3.73 5.93
N PHE A 586 -8.06 2.65 6.70
CA PHE A 586 -7.18 2.36 7.83
C PHE A 586 -5.77 1.99 7.35
N LYS A 587 -5.69 1.15 6.31
CA LYS A 587 -4.41 0.76 5.68
C LYS A 587 -3.63 1.96 5.16
N PHE A 588 -4.31 2.88 4.47
CA PHE A 588 -3.71 4.14 4.02
C PHE A 588 -3.20 4.98 5.19
N LEU A 589 -4.04 5.20 6.23
CA LEU A 589 -3.67 6.01 7.39
C LEU A 589 -2.45 5.43 8.12
N VAL A 590 -2.46 4.13 8.41
CA VAL A 590 -1.37 3.46 9.13
C VAL A 590 -0.09 3.49 8.31
N SER A 591 -0.16 3.19 7.02
CA SER A 591 1.02 3.23 6.14
C SER A 591 1.62 4.63 6.09
N ARG A 592 0.78 5.67 6.02
CA ARG A 592 1.21 7.06 6.11
C ARG A 592 1.85 7.38 7.46
N ALA A 593 1.30 6.87 8.56
CA ALA A 593 1.86 7.07 9.90
C ALA A 593 3.24 6.40 10.07
N VAL A 594 3.42 5.19 9.54
CA VAL A 594 4.71 4.48 9.51
C VAL A 594 5.74 5.27 8.69
N TYR A 595 5.36 5.73 7.49
CA TYR A 595 6.19 6.61 6.67
C TYR A 595 6.63 7.87 7.44
N LYS A 596 5.69 8.58 8.09
CA LYS A 596 6.01 9.76 8.91
C LYS A 596 7.01 9.43 10.03
N GLY A 597 6.84 8.27 10.68
CA GLY A 597 7.77 7.78 11.70
C GLY A 597 9.18 7.54 11.16
N ILE A 598 9.29 6.84 10.03
CA ILE A 598 10.56 6.58 9.33
C ILE A 598 11.24 7.89 8.94
N LEU A 599 10.51 8.81 8.30
CA LEU A 599 11.03 10.11 7.87
C LEU A 599 11.59 10.91 9.06
N ARG A 600 10.86 10.99 10.17
CA ARG A 600 11.29 11.69 11.38
C ARG A 600 12.54 11.06 11.98
N PHE A 601 12.61 9.73 12.05
CA PHE A 601 13.80 9.01 12.52
C PHE A 601 15.01 9.31 11.64
N VAL A 602 14.91 9.06 10.33
CA VAL A 602 16.01 9.24 9.36
C VAL A 602 16.49 10.70 9.37
N SER A 603 15.58 11.67 9.32
CA SER A 603 15.94 13.09 9.35
C SER A 603 16.67 13.46 10.65
N SER A 604 16.21 12.95 11.80
CA SER A 604 16.89 13.18 13.08
C SER A 604 18.25 12.50 13.19
N ARG A 605 18.42 11.32 12.59
CA ARG A 605 19.68 10.55 12.53
C ARG A 605 20.78 11.31 11.80
N TYR A 606 20.41 12.08 10.77
CA TYR A 606 21.32 12.91 9.97
C TYR A 606 21.32 14.40 10.34
N GLY A 607 20.48 14.84 11.29
CA GLY A 607 20.38 16.25 11.66
C GLY A 607 19.75 17.14 10.57
N LEU A 608 18.94 16.57 9.68
CA LEU A 608 18.31 17.26 8.56
C LEU A 608 16.88 17.73 8.91
N PRO A 609 16.36 18.79 8.25
CA PRO A 609 14.94 19.11 8.28
C PRO A 609 14.12 18.00 7.62
N TYR A 610 12.81 17.99 7.90
CA TYR A 610 11.88 17.07 7.24
C TYR A 610 10.61 17.80 6.77
N THR A 611 9.99 17.26 5.73
CA THR A 611 8.67 17.67 5.24
C THR A 611 7.93 16.42 4.81
N VAL A 612 6.67 16.28 5.20
CA VAL A 612 5.86 15.13 4.81
C VAL A 612 5.22 15.40 3.45
N GLN A 613 5.14 14.38 2.58
CA GLN A 613 4.50 14.52 1.27
C GLN A 613 3.00 14.90 1.39
N PRO A 614 2.41 15.62 0.41
CA PRO A 614 1.01 16.00 0.44
C PRO A 614 0.03 14.82 0.37
N LEU A 615 -1.26 15.09 0.60
CA LEU A 615 -2.36 14.17 0.29
C LEU A 615 -2.77 14.31 -1.19
N PRO A 616 -3.38 13.27 -1.81
CA PRO A 616 -3.94 13.37 -3.15
C PRO A 616 -4.93 14.53 -3.28
N VAL A 617 -5.00 15.15 -4.45
CA VAL A 617 -5.99 16.22 -4.71
C VAL A 617 -7.41 15.66 -4.66
N GLY A 618 -8.35 16.43 -4.10
CA GLY A 618 -9.69 15.94 -3.76
C GLY A 618 -10.77 16.26 -4.79
N SER A 619 -10.74 17.48 -5.34
CA SER A 619 -11.74 17.98 -6.29
C SER A 619 -11.02 18.19 -7.60
N PHE A 620 -11.44 17.51 -8.66
CA PHE A 620 -10.77 17.52 -9.96
C PHE A 620 -11.80 17.57 -11.09
N ALA A 621 -11.59 18.47 -12.05
CA ALA A 621 -12.44 18.62 -13.23
C ALA A 621 -11.60 18.84 -14.51
N ALA A 622 -12.09 18.27 -15.60
CA ALA A 622 -11.65 18.53 -16.95
C ALA A 622 -12.79 19.19 -17.75
N GLU A 623 -12.50 20.27 -18.46
CA GLU A 623 -13.48 21.01 -19.25
C GLU A 623 -12.86 21.42 -20.59
N PHE A 624 -13.58 21.26 -21.70
CA PHE A 624 -13.11 21.78 -22.97
C PHE A 624 -13.04 23.31 -22.95
N CYS A 625 -11.98 23.86 -23.53
CA CYS A 625 -11.85 25.29 -23.73
C CYS A 625 -11.52 25.58 -25.20
N GLY A 626 -11.46 26.87 -25.58
CA GLY A 626 -11.32 27.28 -26.98
C GLY A 626 -10.14 26.61 -27.71
N GLY A 627 -10.34 26.28 -28.99
CA GLY A 627 -9.43 25.39 -29.73
C GLY A 627 -9.61 23.92 -29.35
N ASP A 628 -8.77 23.02 -29.85
CA ASP A 628 -8.72 21.61 -29.44
C ASP A 628 -7.88 21.47 -28.16
N SER A 629 -8.44 21.93 -27.04
CA SER A 629 -7.77 21.97 -25.74
C SER A 629 -8.71 21.67 -24.58
N VAL A 630 -8.14 21.16 -23.49
CA VAL A 630 -8.81 20.89 -22.21
C VAL A 630 -8.18 21.70 -21.10
N ARG A 631 -9.02 22.30 -20.26
CA ARG A 631 -8.63 22.92 -19.00
C ARG A 631 -8.87 21.95 -17.87
N LEU A 632 -7.80 21.67 -17.12
CA LEU A 632 -7.81 20.88 -15.91
C LEU A 632 -7.80 21.83 -14.70
N ARG A 633 -8.64 21.59 -13.69
CA ARG A 633 -8.70 22.36 -12.44
C ARG A 633 -8.84 21.43 -11.24
N TRP A 634 -8.16 21.74 -10.14
CA TRP A 634 -8.26 20.94 -8.92
C TRP A 634 -8.14 21.74 -7.63
N LEU A 635 -8.46 21.13 -6.50
CA LEU A 635 -8.19 21.66 -5.15
C LEU A 635 -7.23 20.75 -4.36
N PRO A 636 -6.29 21.31 -3.60
CA PRO A 636 -5.45 20.55 -2.69
C PRO A 636 -6.27 19.98 -1.52
N THR A 637 -5.88 18.81 -1.00
CA THR A 637 -6.48 18.22 0.20
C THR A 637 -5.63 18.55 1.43
N PRO A 638 -6.15 19.30 2.42
CA PRO A 638 -5.41 19.58 3.65
C PRO A 638 -5.18 18.31 4.48
N ASP A 639 -3.96 18.10 4.98
CA ASP A 639 -3.67 17.07 5.97
C ASP A 639 -3.81 17.65 7.39
N THR A 640 -4.89 17.30 8.07
CA THR A 640 -5.16 17.78 9.44
C THR A 640 -4.26 17.14 10.49
N LEU A 641 -3.54 16.06 10.15
CA LEU A 641 -2.62 15.35 11.04
C LEU A 641 -1.15 15.76 10.84
N GLU A 642 -0.84 16.51 9.78
CA GLU A 642 0.53 16.89 9.44
C GLU A 642 0.60 18.23 8.69
N GLN A 643 0.97 19.29 9.41
CA GLN A 643 1.00 20.65 8.87
C GLN A 643 2.07 20.86 7.79
N THR A 644 3.14 20.07 7.79
CA THR A 644 4.19 20.18 6.77
C THR A 644 3.76 19.64 5.40
N ALA A 645 2.62 18.94 5.31
CA ALA A 645 2.16 18.28 4.10
C ALA A 645 1.42 19.19 3.09
N ALA A 646 1.52 20.51 3.22
CA ALA A 646 0.96 21.43 2.23
C ALA A 646 1.70 21.29 0.89
N PRO A 647 1.00 21.33 -0.26
CA PRO A 647 1.64 21.27 -1.57
C PRO A 647 2.21 22.61 -2.02
N ASP A 648 3.38 22.57 -2.66
CA ASP A 648 4.06 23.70 -3.28
C ASP A 648 3.82 23.76 -4.81
N SER A 649 3.57 22.59 -5.43
CA SER A 649 3.37 22.43 -6.87
C SER A 649 2.62 21.13 -7.17
N TYR A 650 2.38 20.86 -8.46
CA TYR A 650 1.67 19.68 -8.93
C TYR A 650 2.33 19.08 -10.17
N ILE A 651 2.11 17.79 -10.40
CA ILE A 651 2.52 17.09 -11.62
C ILE A 651 1.27 16.53 -12.28
N ILE A 652 1.13 16.79 -13.58
CA ILE A 652 0.02 16.33 -14.40
C ILE A 652 0.53 15.20 -15.27
N TYR A 653 0.02 13.99 -15.06
CA TYR A 653 0.34 12.84 -15.90
C TYR A 653 -0.72 12.67 -16.95
N THR A 654 -0.31 12.39 -18.19
CA THR A 654 -1.19 12.17 -19.34
C THR A 654 -1.05 10.75 -19.87
N ARG A 655 -2.17 10.16 -20.31
CA ARG A 655 -2.22 8.85 -20.95
C ARG A 655 -3.20 8.88 -22.13
N THR A 656 -2.72 8.58 -23.33
CA THR A 656 -3.52 8.39 -24.56
C THR A 656 -3.61 6.91 -25.01
N GLY A 657 -3.11 6.01 -24.16
CA GLY A 657 -3.06 4.56 -24.39
C GLY A 657 -3.05 3.80 -23.06
N GLY A 658 -2.10 2.87 -22.89
CA GLY A 658 -2.02 2.07 -21.65
C GLY A 658 -1.22 2.72 -20.52
N GLY A 659 -0.04 3.29 -20.82
CA GLY A 659 0.89 3.84 -19.82
C GLY A 659 0.84 5.36 -19.66
N TRP A 660 1.30 5.83 -18.50
CA TRP A 660 1.45 7.26 -18.18
C TRP A 660 2.77 7.82 -18.73
N ASP A 661 2.78 9.09 -19.11
CA ASP A 661 4.00 9.86 -19.39
C ASP A 661 4.84 10.13 -18.12
N ASN A 662 5.93 10.90 -18.24
CA ASN A 662 6.75 11.29 -17.09
C ASN A 662 6.18 12.48 -16.29
N GLY A 663 5.02 13.01 -16.70
CA GLY A 663 4.35 14.13 -16.06
C GLY A 663 4.88 15.52 -16.44
N LEU A 664 3.99 16.49 -16.36
CA LEU A 664 4.25 17.92 -16.53
C LEU A 664 4.15 18.64 -15.18
N ALA A 665 5.24 19.26 -14.72
CA ALA A 665 5.23 20.07 -13.51
C ALA A 665 4.52 21.42 -13.73
N VAL A 666 3.64 21.78 -12.81
CA VAL A 666 2.89 23.05 -12.80
C VAL A 666 2.82 23.63 -11.39
N SER A 667 2.79 24.96 -11.27
CA SER A 667 2.75 25.66 -9.97
C SER A 667 1.35 26.10 -9.54
N ARG A 668 0.37 26.02 -10.45
CA ARG A 668 -1.01 26.46 -10.21
C ARG A 668 -1.94 25.25 -10.16
N THR A 669 -3.10 25.44 -9.55
CA THR A 669 -4.19 24.47 -9.49
C THR A 669 -5.03 24.39 -10.78
N THR A 670 -4.47 24.88 -11.89
CA THR A 670 -5.11 24.90 -13.20
C THR A 670 -4.05 24.80 -14.29
N VAL A 671 -4.34 24.04 -15.34
CA VAL A 671 -3.51 23.95 -16.55
C VAL A 671 -4.41 23.77 -17.77
N THR A 672 -3.97 24.25 -18.93
CA THR A 672 -4.61 23.97 -20.22
C THR A 672 -3.68 23.16 -21.08
N LEU A 673 -4.17 22.05 -21.62
CA LEU A 673 -3.40 21.08 -22.42
C LEU A 673 -4.10 20.86 -23.77
N PRO A 674 -3.34 20.60 -24.85
CA PRO A 674 -3.93 20.21 -26.12
C PRO A 674 -4.60 18.83 -26.01
N VAL A 675 -5.65 18.61 -26.79
CA VAL A 675 -6.29 17.30 -26.97
C VAL A 675 -6.38 16.98 -28.45
N GLU A 676 -6.13 15.73 -28.80
CA GLU A 676 -6.34 15.22 -30.15
C GLU A 676 -7.79 14.75 -30.28
N ARG A 677 -8.43 15.07 -31.41
CA ARG A 677 -9.80 14.59 -31.69
C ARG A 677 -9.81 13.08 -31.87
N ASP A 678 -10.89 12.45 -31.43
CA ASP A 678 -11.14 11.00 -31.49
C ASP A 678 -10.11 10.16 -30.71
N VAL A 679 -9.29 10.78 -29.86
CA VAL A 679 -8.35 10.12 -28.97
C VAL A 679 -8.77 10.31 -27.52
N LEU A 680 -9.11 9.20 -26.86
CA LEU A 680 -9.36 9.20 -25.42
C LEU A 680 -8.08 9.56 -24.67
N THR A 681 -8.12 10.66 -23.93
CA THR A 681 -6.99 11.16 -23.13
C THR A 681 -7.37 11.19 -21.66
N SER A 682 -6.59 10.50 -20.83
CA SER A 682 -6.75 10.46 -19.38
C SER A 682 -5.69 11.30 -18.67
N TYR A 683 -6.07 11.87 -17.53
CA TYR A 683 -5.23 12.70 -16.68
C TYR A 683 -5.32 12.29 -15.22
N LYS A 684 -4.19 12.36 -14.52
CA LYS A 684 -4.15 12.37 -13.04
C LYS A 684 -3.23 13.46 -12.55
N VAL A 685 -3.53 13.97 -11.36
CA VAL A 685 -2.78 15.04 -10.70
C VAL A 685 -2.13 14.50 -9.44
N VAL A 686 -0.86 14.83 -9.26
CA VAL A 686 -0.10 14.50 -8.05
C VAL A 686 0.37 15.80 -7.41
N ALA A 687 0.11 15.97 -6.12
CA ALA A 687 0.52 17.12 -5.34
C ALA A 687 1.95 16.92 -4.82
N VAL A 688 2.78 17.97 -4.85
CA VAL A 688 4.21 17.88 -4.57
C VAL A 688 4.66 18.99 -3.62
N ASN A 689 5.54 18.65 -2.69
CA ASN A 689 6.31 19.60 -1.89
C ASN A 689 7.75 19.10 -1.71
N SER A 690 8.57 19.82 -0.94
CA SER A 690 9.95 19.40 -0.65
C SER A 690 10.10 18.03 0.05
N GLY A 691 9.02 17.48 0.61
CA GLY A 691 8.96 16.15 1.22
C GLY A 691 8.74 14.99 0.24
N GLY A 692 8.26 15.29 -0.97
CA GLY A 692 7.95 14.31 -2.00
C GLY A 692 6.58 14.54 -2.65
N ALA A 693 6.05 13.48 -3.27
CA ALA A 693 4.81 13.51 -4.01
C ALA A 693 3.68 12.72 -3.32
N SER A 694 2.44 13.21 -3.41
CA SER A 694 1.26 12.51 -2.91
C SER A 694 1.03 11.18 -3.64
N MET A 695 0.12 10.34 -3.14
CA MET A 695 -0.49 9.30 -3.98
C MET A 695 -1.29 9.94 -5.12
N ASP A 696 -1.67 9.14 -6.13
CA ASP A 696 -2.40 9.64 -7.30
C ASP A 696 -3.81 10.17 -6.93
N SER A 697 -4.29 11.17 -7.66
CA SER A 697 -5.71 11.53 -7.68
C SER A 697 -6.56 10.44 -8.35
N GLU A 698 -7.88 10.62 -8.31
CA GLU A 698 -8.77 9.99 -9.29
C GLU A 698 -8.35 10.34 -10.73
N VAL A 699 -8.65 9.46 -11.67
CA VAL A 699 -8.34 9.65 -13.09
C VAL A 699 -9.56 10.24 -13.79
N LEU A 700 -9.35 11.34 -14.49
CA LEU A 700 -10.34 11.93 -15.38
C LEU A 700 -9.96 11.65 -16.82
N SER A 701 -10.96 11.51 -17.69
CA SER A 701 -10.77 11.33 -19.13
C SER A 701 -11.61 12.29 -19.93
N VAL A 702 -11.15 12.58 -21.14
CA VAL A 702 -11.86 13.35 -22.15
C VAL A 702 -11.69 12.68 -23.52
N CYS A 703 -12.67 12.88 -24.40
CA CYS A 703 -12.51 12.63 -25.83
C CYS A 703 -13.34 13.67 -26.58
N ARG A 704 -12.72 14.35 -27.54
CA ARG A 704 -13.43 15.28 -28.41
C ARG A 704 -13.72 14.58 -29.73
N SER A 705 -14.99 14.36 -30.03
CA SER A 705 -15.43 13.75 -31.28
C SER A 705 -15.25 14.69 -32.47
N SER A 706 -14.86 14.13 -33.62
CA SER A 706 -14.98 14.83 -34.91
C SER A 706 -16.38 14.73 -35.53
N ALA A 707 -17.21 13.80 -35.06
CA ALA A 707 -18.54 13.53 -35.61
C ALA A 707 -19.65 14.41 -35.03
N SER A 708 -19.46 14.96 -33.82
CA SER A 708 -20.47 15.78 -33.13
C SER A 708 -19.84 16.76 -32.14
N ASP A 709 -20.43 17.96 -32.06
CA ASP A 709 -20.12 18.97 -31.03
C ASP A 709 -20.88 18.71 -29.71
N GLU A 710 -21.83 17.76 -29.68
CA GLU A 710 -22.55 17.37 -28.46
C GLU A 710 -21.57 16.74 -27.46
N CYS A 711 -21.61 17.22 -26.22
CA CYS A 711 -20.68 16.85 -25.17
C CYS A 711 -21.41 16.35 -23.92
N VAL A 712 -21.04 15.15 -23.46
CA VAL A 712 -21.55 14.53 -22.24
C VAL A 712 -20.63 14.89 -21.06
N LEU A 713 -21.21 15.30 -19.93
CA LEU A 713 -20.49 15.44 -18.68
C LEU A 713 -20.51 14.12 -17.90
N VAL A 714 -19.37 13.44 -17.82
CA VAL A 714 -19.22 12.22 -17.02
C VAL A 714 -18.78 12.58 -15.60
N ILE A 715 -19.61 12.25 -14.62
CA ILE A 715 -19.43 12.57 -13.21
C ILE A 715 -19.06 11.28 -12.46
N ASN A 716 -17.82 11.19 -11.99
CA ASN A 716 -17.42 10.10 -11.10
C ASN A 716 -17.92 10.38 -9.68
N GLY A 717 -19.00 9.73 -9.28
CA GLY A 717 -19.52 9.71 -7.91
C GLY A 717 -19.02 8.52 -7.08
N PHE A 718 -18.35 7.54 -7.71
CA PHE A 718 -17.89 6.33 -7.04
C PHE A 718 -16.49 6.50 -6.43
N SER A 719 -16.45 7.07 -5.23
CA SER A 719 -15.20 7.23 -4.46
C SER A 719 -15.11 6.26 -3.28
N ARG A 720 -16.15 5.44 -3.04
CA ARG A 720 -16.23 4.56 -1.87
C ARG A 720 -15.15 3.49 -1.90
N VAL A 721 -14.49 3.36 -0.75
CA VAL A 721 -13.69 2.20 -0.32
C VAL A 721 -14.10 1.87 1.11
N SER A 722 -14.22 0.58 1.45
CA SER A 722 -14.65 0.16 2.79
C SER A 722 -14.26 -1.27 3.12
N ALA A 723 -14.17 -1.57 4.42
CA ALA A 723 -14.14 -2.94 4.91
C ALA A 723 -15.43 -3.72 4.56
N PRO A 724 -15.38 -5.07 4.59
CA PRO A 724 -16.59 -5.88 4.69
C PRO A 724 -17.34 -5.59 5.99
N GLU A 725 -18.64 -5.82 5.96
CA GLU A 725 -19.52 -5.69 7.12
C GLU A 725 -19.17 -6.75 8.17
N GLY A 726 -19.01 -6.32 9.42
CA GLY A 726 -18.84 -7.22 10.56
C GLY A 726 -20.17 -7.50 11.24
N MET A 727 -20.33 -8.72 11.73
CA MET A 727 -21.50 -9.18 12.50
C MET A 727 -21.06 -9.59 13.91
N LYS A 728 -21.89 -9.24 14.90
CA LYS A 728 -21.82 -9.77 16.26
C LYS A 728 -23.23 -10.00 16.79
N ALA A 729 -23.62 -11.26 16.92
CA ALA A 729 -24.92 -11.70 17.44
C ALA A 729 -24.73 -12.90 18.38
N ASP A 730 -24.99 -12.72 19.67
CA ASP A 730 -24.75 -13.71 20.73
C ASP A 730 -23.32 -14.30 20.68
N SER A 731 -23.18 -15.59 20.37
CA SER A 731 -21.89 -16.27 20.21
C SER A 731 -21.34 -16.22 18.78
N LEU A 732 -22.10 -15.72 17.80
CA LEU A 732 -21.71 -15.67 16.39
C LEU A 732 -21.07 -14.33 16.05
N VAL A 733 -19.78 -14.35 15.70
CA VAL A 733 -18.98 -13.15 15.42
C VAL A 733 -18.10 -13.36 14.19
N GLY A 734 -18.10 -12.41 13.26
CA GLY A 734 -17.28 -12.52 12.05
C GLY A 734 -17.67 -11.60 10.92
N PHE A 735 -17.20 -11.93 9.72
CA PHE A 735 -17.45 -11.18 8.48
C PHE A 735 -18.26 -12.04 7.51
N PRO A 736 -19.60 -11.94 7.51
CA PRO A 736 -20.45 -12.79 6.71
C PRO A 736 -20.45 -12.41 5.23
N GLU A 737 -20.34 -13.40 4.34
CA GLU A 737 -20.43 -13.15 2.88
C GLU A 737 -21.82 -12.79 2.38
N TRP A 738 -22.86 -13.10 3.16
CA TRP A 738 -24.24 -12.75 2.84
C TRP A 738 -24.60 -11.30 3.21
N GLY A 739 -23.68 -10.56 3.83
CA GLY A 739 -23.77 -9.12 4.08
C GLY A 739 -22.96 -8.30 3.06
N GLU A 740 -22.64 -7.05 3.38
CA GLU A 740 -21.73 -6.27 2.53
C GLU A 740 -20.30 -6.83 2.61
N GLN A 741 -19.72 -7.08 1.44
CA GLN A 741 -18.38 -7.60 1.22
C GLN A 741 -17.31 -6.50 1.12
N GLY A 742 -17.70 -5.24 1.17
CA GLY A 742 -16.83 -4.07 1.13
C GLY A 742 -16.41 -3.67 -0.28
N VAL A 743 -15.51 -2.69 -0.35
CA VAL A 743 -14.95 -2.18 -1.61
C VAL A 743 -13.45 -1.95 -1.43
N PRO A 744 -12.58 -2.77 -2.03
CA PRO A 744 -11.15 -2.54 -2.00
C PRO A 744 -10.73 -1.24 -2.69
N ASP A 745 -9.61 -0.66 -2.28
CA ASP A 745 -8.97 0.43 -3.03
C ASP A 745 -8.09 -0.15 -4.13
N ARG A 746 -8.48 0.06 -5.40
CA ARG A 746 -7.92 -0.53 -6.63
C ARG A 746 -8.04 -2.05 -6.72
N TRP A 747 -7.51 -2.76 -5.74
CA TRP A 747 -7.53 -4.21 -5.64
C TRP A 747 -7.24 -4.66 -4.19
N ASP A 748 -7.67 -5.87 -3.83
CA ASP A 748 -7.35 -6.53 -2.56
C ASP A 748 -6.53 -7.79 -2.80
N ILE A 749 -5.45 -7.89 -2.07
CA ILE A 749 -4.54 -9.04 -2.04
C ILE A 749 -4.67 -9.82 -0.73
N GLN A 750 -5.45 -9.37 0.26
CA GLN A 750 -5.50 -10.06 1.55
C GLN A 750 -6.49 -11.24 1.54
N TYR A 751 -7.61 -11.09 0.82
CA TYR A 751 -8.76 -11.98 0.92
C TYR A 751 -8.40 -13.42 0.54
N CYS A 752 -8.72 -14.39 1.39
CA CYS A 752 -8.42 -15.81 1.18
C CYS A 752 -9.68 -16.66 0.87
N GLY A 753 -10.84 -16.25 1.38
CA GLY A 753 -12.10 -16.96 1.21
C GLY A 753 -13.13 -16.59 2.29
N ALA A 754 -14.32 -17.17 2.17
CA ALA A 754 -15.44 -16.95 3.07
C ALA A 754 -15.11 -17.40 4.50
N GLN A 755 -15.57 -16.66 5.52
CA GLN A 755 -15.57 -17.18 6.89
C GLN A 755 -16.69 -18.23 7.01
N TYR A 756 -16.37 -19.42 7.53
CA TYR A 756 -17.34 -20.49 7.73
C TYR A 756 -17.59 -20.82 9.21
N GLU A 757 -16.70 -20.42 10.12
CA GLU A 757 -16.87 -20.65 11.56
C GLU A 757 -17.04 -19.32 12.32
N PHE A 758 -18.25 -19.08 12.82
CA PHE A 758 -18.63 -17.83 13.49
C PHE A 758 -18.76 -18.01 15.01
N ASP A 759 -18.87 -19.23 15.52
CA ASP A 759 -19.11 -19.48 16.94
C ASP A 759 -17.84 -19.28 17.77
N MET A 760 -17.83 -18.24 18.62
CA MET A 760 -16.74 -17.92 19.54
C MET A 760 -16.38 -19.06 20.51
N SER A 761 -17.28 -20.05 20.71
CA SER A 761 -17.00 -21.20 21.57
C SER A 761 -15.98 -22.18 20.96
N LYS A 762 -15.75 -22.09 19.64
CA LYS A 762 -14.87 -23.01 18.91
C LYS A 762 -13.41 -22.64 19.15
N LYS A 763 -12.71 -23.57 19.80
CA LYS A 763 -11.31 -23.41 20.15
C LYS A 763 -10.40 -23.67 18.96
N TRP A 764 -9.29 -22.96 18.95
CA TRP A 764 -8.16 -23.27 18.09
C TRP A 764 -7.58 -24.66 18.43
N LEU A 765 -7.40 -25.50 17.41
CA LEU A 765 -6.75 -26.81 17.53
C LEU A 765 -5.43 -26.86 16.74
N SER A 766 -5.40 -26.31 15.53
CA SER A 766 -4.23 -26.24 14.67
C SER A 766 -4.41 -25.15 13.61
N ASP A 767 -3.37 -24.85 12.81
CA ASP A 767 -3.55 -23.92 11.69
C ASP A 767 -4.54 -24.42 10.62
N ASP A 768 -4.73 -25.75 10.53
CA ASP A 768 -5.70 -26.39 9.65
C ASP A 768 -7.12 -26.43 10.27
N ASN A 769 -7.24 -26.19 11.58
CA ASN A 769 -8.50 -26.12 12.30
C ASN A 769 -8.43 -25.01 13.36
N PRO A 770 -8.56 -23.74 12.93
CA PRO A 770 -8.33 -22.60 13.80
C PRO A 770 -9.50 -22.25 14.72
N GLY A 771 -10.65 -22.91 14.57
CA GLY A 771 -11.86 -22.62 15.37
C GLY A 771 -12.53 -21.32 14.95
N TRP A 772 -12.96 -20.51 15.91
CA TRP A 772 -13.66 -19.25 15.64
C TRP A 772 -12.86 -18.35 14.67
N GLY A 773 -13.52 -17.89 13.60
CA GLY A 773 -12.90 -17.08 12.56
C GLY A 773 -12.39 -17.87 11.36
N ALA A 774 -12.41 -19.22 11.41
CA ALA A 774 -11.93 -20.07 10.31
C ALA A 774 -12.56 -19.67 8.96
N SER A 775 -11.70 -19.57 7.96
CA SER A 775 -12.07 -19.12 6.62
C SER A 775 -11.53 -20.03 5.52
N ASP A 776 -12.21 -20.04 4.38
CA ASP A 776 -11.80 -20.75 3.17
C ASP A 776 -10.52 -20.16 2.55
N GLY A 777 -9.89 -20.92 1.65
CA GLY A 777 -8.64 -20.56 0.96
C GLY A 777 -8.77 -20.50 -0.57
N ASN A 778 -9.98 -20.41 -1.11
CA ASN A 778 -10.28 -20.52 -2.54
C ASN A 778 -9.95 -19.28 -3.38
N TYR A 779 -9.60 -18.14 -2.76
CA TYR A 779 -9.16 -16.91 -3.44
C TYR A 779 -7.69 -16.58 -3.20
N GLU A 780 -6.91 -17.51 -2.65
CA GLU A 780 -5.56 -17.18 -2.20
C GLU A 780 -4.57 -16.83 -3.31
N THR A 781 -4.82 -17.29 -4.53
CA THR A 781 -3.96 -17.12 -5.71
C THR A 781 -4.39 -15.97 -6.63
N MET A 782 -5.42 -15.23 -6.24
CA MET A 782 -5.99 -14.13 -7.01
C MET A 782 -5.88 -12.82 -6.22
N TYR A 783 -5.74 -11.69 -6.92
CA TYR A 783 -6.06 -10.37 -6.37
C TYR A 783 -7.47 -10.00 -6.79
N VAL A 784 -8.27 -9.49 -5.86
CA VAL A 784 -9.67 -9.13 -6.07
C VAL A 784 -9.76 -7.69 -6.53
N ALA A 785 -10.35 -7.40 -7.68
CA ALA A 785 -10.51 -6.04 -8.17
C ALA A 785 -11.39 -5.18 -7.25
N GLY A 786 -11.03 -3.90 -7.12
CA GLY A 786 -11.72 -2.92 -6.29
C GLY A 786 -12.04 -1.65 -7.06
N ASN A 787 -12.15 -0.52 -6.35
CA ASN A 787 -12.35 0.78 -6.96
C ASN A 787 -11.06 1.25 -7.65
N THR A 788 -11.01 1.19 -8.99
CA THR A 788 -9.83 1.59 -9.78
C THR A 788 -9.64 3.10 -9.88
N HIS A 789 -10.68 3.89 -9.57
CA HIS A 789 -10.72 5.34 -9.75
C HIS A 789 -10.51 5.82 -11.20
N ASP A 790 -10.78 4.96 -12.20
CA ASP A 790 -10.55 5.20 -13.64
C ASP A 790 -11.81 4.92 -14.50
N TYR A 791 -12.99 4.88 -13.87
CA TYR A 791 -14.26 4.61 -14.56
C TYR A 791 -14.69 5.67 -15.59
N PRO A 792 -14.31 6.96 -15.49
CA PRO A 792 -14.57 7.92 -16.56
C PRO A 792 -13.97 7.51 -17.91
N ALA A 793 -12.83 6.81 -17.93
CA ALA A 793 -12.26 6.28 -19.17
C ALA A 793 -13.12 5.16 -19.76
N LEU A 794 -13.70 4.33 -18.90
CA LEU A 794 -14.49 3.16 -19.28
C LEU A 794 -15.87 3.55 -19.84
N HIS A 795 -16.58 4.45 -19.15
CA HIS A 795 -17.83 5.05 -19.66
C HIS A 795 -17.57 5.91 -20.90
N GLY A 796 -16.57 6.78 -20.82
CA GLY A 796 -16.20 7.71 -21.88
C GLY A 796 -15.82 7.01 -23.18
N ARG A 797 -15.18 5.84 -23.13
CA ARG A 797 -14.90 5.04 -24.33
C ARG A 797 -16.19 4.59 -25.03
N ALA A 798 -17.19 4.16 -24.27
CA ALA A 798 -18.48 3.75 -24.82
C ALA A 798 -19.26 4.96 -25.39
N ILE A 799 -19.18 6.13 -24.73
CA ILE A 799 -19.75 7.39 -25.23
C ILE A 799 -19.04 7.84 -26.53
N ALA A 800 -17.72 7.78 -26.58
CA ALA A 800 -16.93 8.14 -27.76
C ALA A 800 -17.22 7.18 -28.93
N ALA A 801 -17.43 5.89 -28.67
CA ALA A 801 -17.85 4.92 -29.69
C ALA A 801 -19.25 5.22 -30.26
N ALA A 802 -20.11 5.92 -29.51
CA ALA A 802 -21.39 6.44 -29.99
C ALA A 802 -21.25 7.77 -30.78
N GLY A 803 -20.02 8.24 -31.03
CA GLY A 803 -19.74 9.45 -31.81
C GLY A 803 -19.87 10.76 -31.02
N LEU A 804 -20.03 10.70 -29.70
CA LEU A 804 -20.21 11.88 -28.84
C LEU A 804 -18.89 12.32 -28.19
N SER A 805 -18.76 13.63 -27.98
CA SER A 805 -17.69 14.15 -27.13
C SER A 805 -18.02 13.90 -25.66
N PHE A 806 -17.00 13.79 -24.82
CA PHE A 806 -17.20 13.81 -23.37
C PHE A 806 -16.03 14.49 -22.65
N VAL A 807 -16.37 15.06 -21.49
CA VAL A 807 -15.41 15.45 -20.46
C VAL A 807 -15.80 14.80 -19.14
N SER A 808 -14.93 14.85 -18.15
CA SER A 808 -15.25 14.30 -16.84
C SER A 808 -14.80 15.15 -15.67
N CYS A 809 -15.49 14.95 -14.55
CA CYS A 809 -15.14 15.48 -13.25
C CYS A 809 -15.47 14.46 -12.16
N ASN A 810 -14.90 14.64 -10.97
CA ASN A 810 -15.40 13.93 -9.80
C ASN A 810 -16.53 14.74 -9.13
N VAL A 811 -17.38 14.06 -8.35
CA VAL A 811 -18.56 14.68 -7.73
C VAL A 811 -18.20 15.88 -6.84
N ARG A 812 -17.06 15.82 -6.16
CA ARG A 812 -16.58 16.94 -5.32
C ARG A 812 -16.28 18.18 -6.12
N ALA A 813 -15.82 18.07 -7.36
CA ALA A 813 -15.59 19.24 -8.21
C ALA A 813 -16.87 19.98 -8.58
N LEU A 814 -18.01 19.27 -8.70
CA LEU A 814 -19.32 19.92 -8.86
C LEU A 814 -19.75 20.59 -7.55
N GLU A 815 -19.62 19.87 -6.43
CA GLU A 815 -20.00 20.38 -5.11
C GLU A 815 -19.16 21.60 -4.67
N ASP A 816 -17.88 21.65 -5.05
CA ASP A 816 -17.00 22.78 -4.79
C ASP A 816 -17.11 23.87 -5.88
N SER A 817 -18.04 23.74 -6.82
CA SER A 817 -18.24 24.68 -7.93
C SER A 817 -17.00 24.90 -8.81
N LEU A 818 -16.12 23.89 -8.92
CA LEU A 818 -14.99 23.90 -9.85
C LEU A 818 -15.44 23.76 -11.30
N ILE A 819 -16.59 23.14 -11.54
CA ILE A 819 -17.26 22.99 -12.83
C ILE A 819 -18.78 23.09 -12.57
N THR A 820 -19.57 23.52 -13.56
CA THR A 820 -21.03 23.51 -13.50
C THR A 820 -21.59 22.57 -14.57
N MET A 821 -22.87 22.19 -14.43
CA MET A 821 -23.56 21.40 -15.46
C MET A 821 -24.06 22.28 -16.63
N ASP A 822 -23.77 23.58 -16.62
CA ASP A 822 -24.22 24.48 -17.68
C ASP A 822 -23.49 24.18 -18.99
N GLY A 823 -24.23 24.12 -20.09
CA GLY A 823 -23.68 23.81 -21.41
C GLY A 823 -23.58 22.31 -21.71
N TYR A 824 -23.93 21.43 -20.76
CA TYR A 824 -24.05 19.99 -21.01
C TYR A 824 -25.52 19.61 -21.08
N ARG A 825 -25.93 18.92 -22.14
CA ARG A 825 -27.31 18.42 -22.24
C ARG A 825 -27.50 17.14 -21.44
N VAL A 826 -26.49 16.27 -21.46
CA VAL A 826 -26.50 14.96 -20.80
C VAL A 826 -25.42 14.91 -19.74
N ALA A 827 -25.76 14.41 -18.55
CA ALA A 827 -24.80 14.07 -17.52
C ALA A 827 -24.89 12.59 -17.16
N ASP A 828 -23.75 11.93 -17.10
CA ASP A 828 -23.59 10.52 -16.74
C ASP A 828 -22.97 10.40 -15.35
N LEU A 829 -23.77 10.02 -14.35
CA LEU A 829 -23.36 9.87 -12.96
C LEU A 829 -23.03 8.41 -12.63
N ILE A 830 -21.74 8.14 -12.44
CA ILE A 830 -21.19 6.85 -12.08
C ILE A 830 -21.23 6.70 -10.55
N LEU A 831 -22.06 5.82 -10.02
CA LEU A 831 -22.15 5.56 -8.59
C LEU A 831 -21.52 4.22 -8.18
N GLY A 832 -21.26 3.27 -9.08
CA GLY A 832 -20.60 2.02 -8.71
C GLY A 832 -21.23 1.35 -7.47
N LYS A 833 -20.41 1.09 -6.44
CA LYS A 833 -20.88 0.63 -5.11
C LYS A 833 -21.01 1.74 -4.06
N GLN A 834 -21.10 3.01 -4.47
CA GLN A 834 -21.28 4.17 -3.59
C GLN A 834 -22.52 3.98 -2.70
N ARG A 835 -22.35 4.18 -1.40
CA ARG A 835 -23.43 4.21 -0.39
C ARG A 835 -22.90 4.75 0.93
N SER A 836 -23.80 5.29 1.74
CA SER A 836 -23.49 5.75 3.10
C SER A 836 -22.77 4.65 3.89
N THR A 837 -21.54 4.93 4.29
CA THR A 837 -20.68 3.99 5.01
C THR A 837 -20.25 4.63 6.32
N PRO A 838 -20.37 3.91 7.46
CA PRO A 838 -19.83 4.40 8.72
C PRO A 838 -18.34 4.74 8.58
N ALA A 839 -17.95 5.92 9.04
CA ALA A 839 -16.54 6.14 9.33
C ALA A 839 -16.15 5.33 10.57
N MET A 840 -14.92 4.80 10.57
CA MET A 840 -14.38 4.11 11.73
C MET A 840 -14.27 5.08 12.92
N GLY A 841 -14.41 4.56 14.14
CA GLY A 841 -14.21 5.35 15.36
C GLY A 841 -15.45 5.87 16.06
N LYS A 842 -15.27 6.46 17.26
CA LYS A 842 -16.37 6.92 18.12
C LYS A 842 -16.91 8.27 17.66
N GLY A 843 -18.20 8.32 17.33
CA GLY A 843 -18.90 9.56 16.97
C GLY A 843 -18.58 10.07 15.56
N SER A 844 -17.99 9.22 14.72
CA SER A 844 -17.63 9.57 13.34
C SER A 844 -18.88 9.69 12.45
N ARG A 845 -18.88 10.64 11.51
CA ARG A 845 -19.96 10.85 10.53
C ARG A 845 -19.94 9.80 9.44
N CYS A 846 -21.07 9.52 8.80
CA CYS A 846 -21.06 8.70 7.60
C CYS A 846 -20.32 9.42 6.46
N GLY A 847 -19.65 8.63 5.62
CA GLY A 847 -19.11 9.08 4.34
C GLY A 847 -19.78 8.36 3.19
N PHE A 848 -19.48 8.79 1.96
CA PHE A 848 -19.87 8.10 0.72
C PHE A 848 -21.38 8.03 0.43
N LYS A 849 -22.20 8.95 0.95
CA LYS A 849 -23.61 9.06 0.54
C LYS A 849 -23.71 9.17 -1.00
N THR A 850 -24.64 8.44 -1.60
CA THR A 850 -24.88 8.41 -3.06
C THR A 850 -25.23 9.79 -3.61
N PHE A 851 -26.20 10.45 -2.98
CA PHE A 851 -26.64 11.79 -3.33
C PHE A 851 -26.62 12.68 -2.09
N SER A 852 -25.57 13.47 -1.94
CA SER A 852 -25.54 14.52 -0.91
C SER A 852 -26.66 15.53 -1.16
N VAL A 853 -27.07 16.28 -0.13
CA VAL A 853 -28.05 17.37 -0.29
C VAL A 853 -27.59 18.37 -1.35
N HIS A 854 -26.28 18.64 -1.43
CA HIS A 854 -25.76 19.57 -2.42
C HIS A 854 -25.86 19.02 -3.84
N LEU A 855 -25.50 17.74 -4.04
CA LEU A 855 -25.65 17.07 -5.33
C LEU A 855 -27.11 16.97 -5.78
N GLN A 856 -28.04 16.69 -4.85
CA GLN A 856 -29.48 16.66 -5.16
C GLN A 856 -29.96 18.00 -5.72
N ASN A 857 -29.53 19.11 -5.12
CA ASN A 857 -29.87 20.44 -5.63
C ASN A 857 -29.29 20.67 -7.03
N ILE A 858 -28.01 20.33 -7.25
CA ILE A 858 -27.35 20.48 -8.55
C ILE A 858 -28.08 19.69 -9.65
N LEU A 859 -28.43 18.43 -9.38
CA LEU A 859 -29.15 17.57 -10.34
C LEU A 859 -30.60 18.01 -10.57
N SER A 860 -31.27 18.50 -9.52
CA SER A 860 -32.62 19.07 -9.64
C SER A 860 -32.63 20.32 -10.52
N ASP A 861 -31.65 21.20 -10.34
CA ASP A 861 -31.50 22.41 -11.13
C ASP A 861 -31.22 22.09 -12.61
N HIS A 862 -30.38 21.09 -12.88
CA HIS A 862 -30.07 20.62 -14.23
C HIS A 862 -31.31 20.08 -14.95
N THR A 863 -32.06 19.18 -14.29
CA THR A 863 -33.29 18.60 -14.86
C THR A 863 -34.41 19.63 -15.03
N ALA A 864 -34.51 20.61 -14.12
CA ALA A 864 -35.46 21.71 -14.25
C ALA A 864 -35.21 22.59 -15.50
N ARG A 865 -33.96 22.65 -15.99
CA ARG A 865 -33.59 23.31 -17.25
C ARG A 865 -33.72 22.43 -18.49
N GLY A 866 -34.25 21.21 -18.36
CA GLY A 866 -34.41 20.23 -19.43
C GLY A 866 -33.16 19.38 -19.69
N GLY A 867 -32.16 19.43 -18.80
CA GLY A 867 -31.00 18.56 -18.85
C GLY A 867 -31.36 17.10 -18.58
N ALA A 868 -30.68 16.17 -19.23
CA ALA A 868 -30.89 14.74 -19.12
C ALA A 868 -29.85 14.07 -18.19
N LEU A 869 -30.25 12.98 -17.53
CA LEU A 869 -29.43 12.23 -16.58
C LEU A 869 -29.34 10.74 -16.93
N LEU A 870 -28.13 10.22 -16.98
CA LEU A 870 -27.84 8.79 -16.80
C LEU A 870 -27.30 8.60 -15.39
N VAL A 871 -27.84 7.64 -14.64
CA VAL A 871 -27.37 7.27 -13.31
C VAL A 871 -27.25 5.75 -13.23
N SER A 872 -26.09 5.25 -12.81
CA SER A 872 -25.89 3.79 -12.63
C SER A 872 -25.09 3.46 -11.37
N GLY A 873 -25.58 2.50 -10.58
CA GLY A 873 -24.90 2.00 -9.39
C GLY A 873 -25.70 0.93 -8.66
N ALA A 874 -25.06 0.23 -7.72
CA ALA A 874 -25.67 -0.89 -6.99
C ALA A 874 -26.66 -0.45 -5.88
N TYR A 875 -26.56 0.79 -5.39
CA TYR A 875 -27.35 1.30 -4.26
C TYR A 875 -28.05 2.63 -4.56
N VAL A 876 -28.42 2.87 -5.83
CA VAL A 876 -29.01 4.14 -6.31
C VAL A 876 -30.31 4.51 -5.59
N ALA A 877 -31.07 3.53 -5.10
CA ALA A 877 -32.34 3.72 -4.39
C ALA A 877 -32.23 3.32 -2.92
N SER A 878 -31.56 2.21 -2.60
CA SER A 878 -31.50 1.69 -1.22
C SER A 878 -30.81 2.66 -0.27
N ASP A 879 -29.78 3.40 -0.70
CA ASP A 879 -29.14 4.43 0.13
C ASP A 879 -30.07 5.62 0.41
N LEU A 880 -30.97 5.98 -0.53
CA LEU A 880 -31.95 7.07 -0.37
C LEU A 880 -33.16 6.69 0.51
N TRP A 881 -33.53 5.41 0.58
CA TRP A 881 -34.63 4.95 1.43
C TRP A 881 -34.14 4.45 2.80
N GLN A 882 -33.07 3.66 2.80
CA GLN A 882 -32.63 2.84 3.93
C GLN A 882 -31.19 3.16 4.38
N GLY A 883 -30.49 4.06 3.68
CA GLY A 883 -29.13 4.48 4.05
C GLY A 883 -29.07 5.13 5.43
N LEU A 884 -27.89 5.12 6.02
CA LEU A 884 -27.64 5.59 7.40
C LEU A 884 -27.98 7.07 7.62
N GLU A 885 -28.00 7.87 6.56
CA GLU A 885 -28.36 9.29 6.56
C GLU A 885 -29.57 9.58 5.66
N SER A 886 -30.46 8.59 5.48
CA SER A 886 -31.70 8.70 4.70
C SER A 886 -32.72 9.64 5.35
N THR A 887 -33.37 10.45 4.53
CA THR A 887 -34.36 11.47 4.92
C THR A 887 -35.60 11.41 4.04
N ALA A 888 -36.66 12.14 4.41
CA ALA A 888 -37.85 12.26 3.54
C ALA A 888 -37.53 13.01 2.24
N ALA A 889 -36.64 13.99 2.27
CA ALA A 889 -36.20 14.73 1.10
C ALA A 889 -35.48 13.82 0.09
N ASP A 890 -34.69 12.85 0.57
CA ASP A 890 -34.04 11.84 -0.28
C ASP A 890 -35.05 11.04 -1.11
N ARG A 891 -36.19 10.67 -0.51
CA ARG A 891 -37.26 9.94 -1.20
C ARG A 891 -38.01 10.81 -2.20
N CYS A 892 -38.29 12.07 -1.84
CA CYS A 892 -38.87 13.03 -2.78
C CYS A 892 -37.93 13.25 -3.98
N PHE A 893 -36.63 13.45 -3.75
CA PHE A 893 -35.65 13.57 -4.82
C PHE A 893 -35.66 12.36 -5.77
N ALA A 894 -35.70 11.15 -5.23
CA ALA A 894 -35.75 9.95 -6.06
C ALA A 894 -37.02 9.84 -6.91
N GLU A 895 -38.20 10.18 -6.35
CA GLU A 895 -39.47 10.11 -7.09
C GLU A 895 -39.62 11.27 -8.09
N ASP A 896 -39.23 12.49 -7.69
CA ASP A 896 -39.50 13.71 -8.45
C ASP A 896 -38.42 14.03 -9.49
N ILE A 897 -37.17 13.62 -9.24
CA ILE A 897 -36.01 13.96 -10.11
C ILE A 897 -35.45 12.74 -10.82
N LEU A 898 -35.28 11.62 -10.11
CA LEU A 898 -34.78 10.38 -10.72
C LEU A 898 -35.91 9.53 -11.34
N HIS A 899 -37.15 9.76 -10.92
CA HIS A 899 -38.35 9.05 -11.32
C HIS A 899 -38.36 7.55 -10.98
N ILE A 900 -37.82 7.21 -9.80
CA ILE A 900 -37.73 5.85 -9.29
C ILE A 900 -38.28 5.71 -7.87
N ARG A 901 -38.66 4.49 -7.52
CA ARG A 901 -38.92 4.03 -6.15
C ARG A 901 -38.07 2.80 -5.86
N LEU A 902 -37.69 2.62 -4.59
CA LEU A 902 -37.05 1.37 -4.17
C LEU A 902 -38.06 0.22 -4.20
N GLY A 903 -37.85 -0.74 -5.09
CA GLY A 903 -38.56 -2.03 -5.05
C GLY A 903 -37.95 -2.96 -4.01
N SER A 904 -36.63 -3.16 -4.05
CA SER A 904 -35.88 -4.01 -3.10
C SER A 904 -34.38 -3.73 -3.16
N GLU A 905 -33.67 -3.71 -2.03
CA GLU A 905 -32.20 -3.68 -1.98
C GLU A 905 -31.54 -4.99 -2.49
N ARG A 906 -32.34 -6.02 -2.75
CA ARG A 906 -31.92 -7.34 -3.25
C ARG A 906 -32.56 -7.64 -4.59
N GLY A 907 -32.13 -6.89 -5.58
CA GLY A 907 -32.58 -6.96 -6.96
C GLY A 907 -32.15 -8.24 -7.66
N ALA A 908 -30.85 -8.53 -7.70
CA ALA A 908 -30.36 -9.80 -8.26
C ALA A 908 -29.00 -10.29 -7.72
N ARG A 909 -28.77 -11.61 -7.83
CA ARG A 909 -27.49 -12.27 -7.48
C ARG A 909 -26.71 -12.84 -8.68
N ARG A 910 -27.37 -13.19 -9.79
CA ARG A 910 -26.70 -13.75 -10.98
C ARG A 910 -26.10 -12.72 -11.92
N GLY A 911 -26.64 -11.52 -11.91
CA GLY A 911 -26.15 -10.41 -12.74
C GLY A 911 -26.79 -10.27 -14.11
N ASP A 912 -27.70 -11.18 -14.49
CA ASP A 912 -28.31 -11.17 -15.82
C ASP A 912 -29.49 -10.18 -15.90
N VAL A 913 -29.44 -9.26 -16.86
CA VAL A 913 -30.49 -8.27 -17.14
C VAL A 913 -30.96 -8.38 -18.60
N VAL A 914 -32.24 -8.14 -18.82
CA VAL A 914 -32.86 -8.16 -20.14
C VAL A 914 -33.68 -6.89 -20.35
N THR A 915 -33.58 -6.31 -21.55
CA THR A 915 -34.43 -5.18 -21.93
C THR A 915 -35.88 -5.61 -22.12
N VAL A 916 -36.82 -4.73 -21.76
CA VAL A 916 -38.24 -4.97 -21.93
C VAL A 916 -38.91 -3.82 -22.66
N TYR A 917 -40.03 -4.13 -23.31
CA TYR A 917 -40.84 -3.13 -23.98
C TYR A 917 -41.23 -2.00 -23.02
N ASN A 918 -41.10 -0.77 -23.50
CA ASN A 918 -41.60 0.45 -22.88
C ASN A 918 -42.06 1.40 -24.01
N PRO A 919 -42.97 2.35 -23.74
CA PRO A 919 -43.57 3.17 -24.77
C PRO A 919 -42.69 4.36 -25.24
N VAL A 920 -41.51 4.59 -24.63
CA VAL A 920 -40.72 5.81 -24.86
C VAL A 920 -39.44 5.58 -25.67
N HIS A 921 -38.86 4.37 -25.65
CA HIS A 921 -37.68 4.03 -26.45
C HIS A 921 -37.47 2.51 -26.63
N GLY A 922 -37.01 2.10 -27.81
CA GLY A 922 -36.78 0.69 -28.16
C GLY A 922 -35.43 0.15 -27.67
N PHE A 923 -35.26 -0.05 -26.37
CA PHE A 923 -34.08 -0.75 -25.84
C PHE A 923 -34.08 -2.24 -26.23
N SER A 924 -32.92 -2.77 -26.56
CA SER A 924 -32.72 -4.17 -26.94
C SER A 924 -31.45 -4.76 -26.31
N GLY A 925 -31.46 -6.08 -26.13
CA GLY A 925 -30.30 -6.85 -25.68
C GLY A 925 -30.47 -7.52 -24.33
N GLU A 926 -29.52 -8.40 -24.04
CA GLU A 926 -29.30 -9.01 -22.73
C GLU A 926 -27.89 -8.65 -22.31
N TYR A 927 -27.72 -8.33 -21.03
CA TYR A 927 -26.44 -7.90 -20.48
C TYR A 927 -26.15 -8.63 -19.19
N ARG A 928 -24.88 -8.78 -18.85
CA ARG A 928 -24.46 -9.36 -17.57
C ARG A 928 -23.43 -8.48 -16.87
N TYR A 929 -23.70 -8.18 -15.60
CA TYR A 929 -22.72 -7.52 -14.73
C TYR A 929 -22.01 -8.51 -13.80
N ALA A 930 -20.80 -8.16 -13.38
CA ALA A 930 -19.97 -9.01 -12.52
C ALA A 930 -20.53 -9.11 -11.10
N THR A 931 -20.96 -10.32 -10.67
CA THR A 931 -21.45 -10.58 -9.31
C THR A 931 -20.49 -11.39 -8.44
N GLU A 932 -19.44 -11.95 -9.06
CA GLU A 932 -18.40 -12.74 -8.38
C GLU A 932 -17.07 -12.00 -8.37
N ARG A 933 -16.30 -12.18 -7.28
CA ARG A 933 -14.95 -11.64 -7.14
C ARG A 933 -14.07 -12.15 -8.27
N ASN A 934 -13.34 -11.23 -8.90
CA ASN A 934 -12.44 -11.50 -10.02
C ASN A 934 -11.29 -10.47 -9.99
N ASP A 935 -10.36 -10.57 -10.94
CA ASP A 935 -9.15 -9.73 -11.03
C ASP A 935 -9.27 -8.56 -12.02
N THR A 936 -10.45 -8.36 -12.64
CA THR A 936 -10.66 -7.36 -13.71
C THR A 936 -11.53 -6.18 -13.28
N VAL A 937 -12.61 -6.42 -12.54
CA VAL A 937 -13.56 -5.40 -12.09
C VAL A 937 -14.15 -5.79 -10.74
N TYR A 938 -14.46 -4.81 -9.89
CA TYR A 938 -15.14 -5.08 -8.62
C TYR A 938 -16.47 -5.78 -8.88
N HIS A 939 -16.85 -6.66 -7.97
CA HIS A 939 -18.10 -7.41 -8.06
C HIS A 939 -19.24 -6.70 -7.32
N VAL A 940 -20.46 -7.01 -7.73
CA VAL A 940 -21.69 -6.50 -7.14
C VAL A 940 -22.47 -7.68 -6.57
N GLU A 941 -22.36 -7.89 -5.25
CA GLU A 941 -23.02 -8.99 -4.56
C GLU A 941 -24.54 -8.91 -4.58
N SER A 942 -25.08 -7.69 -4.63
CA SER A 942 -26.51 -7.42 -4.76
C SER A 942 -26.71 -6.01 -5.31
N ALA A 943 -27.56 -5.90 -6.33
CA ALA A 943 -27.95 -4.67 -6.99
C ALA A 943 -29.37 -4.24 -6.55
N ASP A 944 -29.72 -2.95 -6.67
CA ASP A 944 -31.07 -2.47 -6.36
C ASP A 944 -32.08 -2.93 -7.41
N ALA A 945 -33.28 -3.29 -6.96
CA ALA A 945 -34.47 -3.36 -7.80
C ALA A 945 -35.25 -2.05 -7.74
N LEU A 946 -35.61 -1.55 -8.91
CA LEU A 946 -36.25 -0.26 -9.10
C LEU A 946 -37.69 -0.44 -9.57
N GLU A 947 -38.58 0.36 -9.01
CA GLU A 947 -39.95 0.54 -9.50
C GLU A 947 -40.08 1.94 -10.11
N PRO A 948 -40.90 2.13 -11.16
CA PRO A 948 -41.09 3.43 -11.77
C PRO A 948 -41.93 4.36 -10.88
N ALA A 949 -41.53 5.62 -10.78
CA ALA A 949 -42.41 6.68 -10.29
C ALA A 949 -43.39 7.14 -11.39
N ASP A 950 -44.23 8.12 -11.08
CA ASP A 950 -45.33 8.53 -11.96
C ASP A 950 -44.81 9.04 -13.33
N GLY A 951 -45.27 8.38 -14.40
CA GLY A 951 -44.87 8.72 -15.78
C GLY A 951 -43.57 8.08 -16.27
N ALA A 952 -42.87 7.30 -15.43
CA ALA A 952 -41.70 6.53 -15.82
C ALA A 952 -42.05 5.07 -16.15
N PHE A 953 -41.13 4.36 -16.80
CA PHE A 953 -41.31 2.99 -17.25
C PHE A 953 -40.08 2.14 -16.93
N VAL A 954 -40.31 0.87 -16.58
CA VAL A 954 -39.23 -0.11 -16.52
C VAL A 954 -38.75 -0.41 -17.94
N CYS A 955 -37.46 -0.24 -18.23
CA CYS A 955 -36.86 -0.64 -19.51
C CYS A 955 -35.99 -1.89 -19.43
N MET A 956 -35.58 -2.32 -18.23
CA MET A 956 -34.82 -3.56 -18.04
C MET A 956 -35.30 -4.30 -16.81
N ARG A 957 -35.22 -5.63 -16.84
CA ARG A 957 -35.54 -6.51 -15.71
C ARG A 957 -34.42 -7.49 -15.43
N TYR A 958 -34.25 -7.87 -14.17
CA TYR A 958 -33.38 -8.97 -13.80
C TYR A 958 -33.99 -10.30 -14.25
N LYS A 959 -33.27 -11.10 -15.05
CA LYS A 959 -33.80 -12.34 -15.64
C LYS A 959 -34.18 -13.38 -14.58
N GLU A 960 -33.47 -13.40 -13.45
CA GLU A 960 -33.67 -14.42 -12.42
C GLU A 960 -35.00 -14.32 -11.67
N ASN A 961 -35.62 -13.14 -11.60
CA ASN A 961 -36.82 -12.92 -10.78
C ASN A 961 -37.82 -11.89 -11.36
N GLY A 962 -37.50 -11.24 -12.48
CA GLY A 962 -38.38 -10.29 -13.16
C GLY A 962 -38.50 -8.91 -12.50
N LYS A 963 -37.76 -8.62 -11.42
CA LYS A 963 -37.74 -7.28 -10.79
C LYS A 963 -37.16 -6.23 -11.75
N GLY A 964 -37.58 -4.98 -11.61
CA GLY A 964 -37.05 -3.88 -12.42
C GLY A 964 -35.57 -3.62 -12.14
N ALA A 965 -34.76 -3.61 -13.20
CA ALA A 965 -33.32 -3.37 -13.15
C ALA A 965 -32.94 -1.97 -13.63
N ALA A 966 -33.71 -1.39 -14.54
CA ALA A 966 -33.56 0.00 -14.97
C ALA A 966 -34.91 0.64 -15.27
N VAL A 967 -34.98 1.95 -15.01
CA VAL A 967 -36.16 2.79 -15.22
C VAL A 967 -35.79 3.96 -16.13
N VAL A 968 -36.72 4.34 -16.99
CA VAL A 968 -36.61 5.40 -17.97
C VAL A 968 -37.79 6.37 -17.83
N TYR A 969 -37.52 7.67 -17.99
CA TYR A 969 -38.52 8.73 -18.01
C TYR A 969 -38.29 9.65 -19.22
N ASP A 970 -39.38 9.98 -19.94
CA ASP A 970 -39.40 10.95 -21.04
C ASP A 970 -40.49 11.99 -20.78
N GLY A 971 -40.08 13.17 -20.28
CA GLY A 971 -40.99 14.25 -19.92
C GLY A 971 -40.32 15.62 -20.04
N LYS A 972 -40.36 16.43 -18.98
CA LYS A 972 -39.68 17.74 -18.97
C LYS A 972 -38.16 17.62 -19.09
N CYS A 973 -37.62 16.53 -18.57
CA CYS A 973 -36.26 16.05 -18.74
C CYS A 973 -36.31 14.59 -19.20
N ARG A 974 -35.15 14.01 -19.49
CA ARG A 974 -35.01 12.57 -19.69
C ARG A 974 -34.11 11.97 -18.63
N THR A 975 -34.51 10.84 -18.09
CA THR A 975 -33.66 10.08 -17.16
C THR A 975 -33.57 8.61 -17.55
N VAL A 976 -32.40 8.03 -17.34
CA VAL A 976 -32.19 6.59 -17.30
C VAL A 976 -31.48 6.27 -16.00
N VAL A 977 -32.09 5.43 -15.17
CA VAL A 977 -31.54 5.03 -13.88
C VAL A 977 -31.41 3.52 -13.83
N CYS A 978 -30.18 3.03 -13.67
CA CYS A 978 -29.85 1.61 -13.56
C CYS A 978 -29.53 1.25 -12.10
N GLY A 979 -30.18 0.20 -11.60
CA GLY A 979 -29.94 -0.37 -10.28
C GLY A 979 -28.66 -1.20 -10.18
N PHE A 980 -27.90 -1.29 -11.29
CA PHE A 980 -26.60 -1.94 -11.39
C PHE A 980 -25.57 -0.99 -12.03
N PRO A 981 -24.27 -1.15 -11.74
CA PRO A 981 -23.22 -0.32 -12.35
C PRO A 981 -22.88 -0.75 -13.78
N ILE A 982 -22.93 0.17 -14.74
CA ILE A 982 -22.65 -0.11 -16.16
C ILE A 982 -21.19 -0.48 -16.36
N GLU A 983 -20.28 0.05 -15.56
CA GLU A 983 -18.85 -0.24 -15.61
C GLU A 983 -18.51 -1.71 -15.29
N THR A 984 -19.44 -2.44 -14.66
CA THR A 984 -19.31 -3.87 -14.35
C THR A 984 -19.92 -4.79 -15.41
N VAL A 985 -20.56 -4.23 -16.44
CA VAL A 985 -21.12 -4.98 -17.57
C VAL A 985 -19.98 -5.42 -18.49
N GLY A 986 -19.95 -6.70 -18.85
CA GLY A 986 -18.96 -7.26 -19.75
C GLY A 986 -19.54 -8.34 -20.66
N PRO A 987 -18.98 -8.56 -21.87
CA PRO A 987 -17.78 -7.94 -22.44
C PRO A 987 -17.95 -6.46 -22.86
N GLU A 988 -16.84 -5.79 -23.21
CA GLU A 988 -16.80 -4.37 -23.60
C GLU A 988 -17.76 -4.01 -24.75
N SER A 989 -18.01 -4.93 -25.68
CA SER A 989 -18.96 -4.76 -26.78
C SER A 989 -20.40 -4.60 -26.28
N GLU A 990 -20.81 -5.39 -25.29
CA GLU A 990 -22.15 -5.33 -24.70
C GLU A 990 -22.34 -4.01 -23.93
N ARG A 991 -21.33 -3.61 -23.15
CA ARG A 991 -21.35 -2.32 -22.46
C ARG A 991 -21.41 -1.13 -23.42
N THR A 992 -20.68 -1.21 -24.53
CA THR A 992 -20.68 -0.16 -25.56
C THR A 992 -22.05 -0.04 -26.21
N GLU A 993 -22.68 -1.15 -26.54
CA GLU A 993 -24.02 -1.18 -27.13
C GLU A 993 -25.08 -0.66 -26.16
N LEU A 994 -25.02 -1.06 -24.89
CA LEU A 994 -25.91 -0.55 -23.84
C LEU A 994 -25.80 0.98 -23.72
N MET A 995 -24.58 1.50 -23.64
CA MET A 995 -24.33 2.94 -23.53
C MET A 995 -24.81 3.69 -24.77
N ARG A 996 -24.61 3.15 -25.97
CA ARG A 996 -25.08 3.75 -27.24
C ARG A 996 -26.60 3.97 -27.21
N GLN A 997 -27.38 2.94 -26.85
CA GLN A 997 -28.85 3.05 -26.77
C GLN A 997 -29.30 4.08 -25.72
N MET A 998 -28.63 4.13 -24.56
CA MET A 998 -28.92 5.13 -23.54
C MET A 998 -28.62 6.55 -24.03
N MET A 999 -27.49 6.76 -24.70
CA MET A 999 -27.12 8.06 -25.25
C MET A 999 -28.08 8.52 -26.35
N GLU A 1000 -28.53 7.62 -27.23
CA GLU A 1000 -29.53 7.93 -28.27
C GLU A 1000 -30.84 8.46 -27.66
N PHE A 1001 -31.34 7.77 -26.63
CA PHE A 1001 -32.52 8.21 -25.89
C PHE A 1001 -32.31 9.59 -25.22
N LEU A 1002 -31.22 9.75 -24.46
CA LEU A 1002 -30.95 10.97 -23.68
C LEU A 1002 -30.73 12.18 -24.60
N CYS A 1003 -30.02 12.01 -25.72
CA CYS A 1003 -29.84 13.02 -26.77
C CYS A 1003 -31.09 13.24 -27.64
N GLY A 1004 -32.15 12.42 -27.49
CA GLY A 1004 -33.40 12.58 -28.22
C GLY A 1004 -33.33 12.25 -29.70
N VAL A 1005 -32.43 11.35 -30.08
CA VAL A 1005 -32.40 10.78 -31.41
C VAL A 1005 -33.59 9.83 -31.51
N LYS A 1006 -34.58 10.17 -32.34
CA LYS A 1006 -35.73 9.30 -32.59
C LYS A 1006 -35.27 8.15 -33.49
N THR A 1007 -35.47 6.90 -33.06
CA THR A 1007 -35.20 5.72 -33.89
C THR A 1007 -36.21 5.65 -35.04
N GLU A 1008 -35.83 5.09 -36.20
CA GLU A 1008 -36.69 5.02 -37.40
C GLU A 1008 -38.05 4.33 -37.14
N GLU A 1009 -38.12 3.42 -36.16
CA GLU A 1009 -39.37 2.78 -35.72
C GLU A 1009 -40.36 3.74 -35.04
N GLN A 1010 -39.90 4.84 -34.42
CA GLN A 1010 -40.78 5.84 -33.80
C GLN A 1010 -41.44 6.78 -34.82
N VAL A 1011 -40.94 6.82 -36.06
CA VAL A 1011 -41.56 7.57 -37.17
C VAL A 1011 -42.71 6.75 -37.78
N ALA A 1012 -42.68 5.42 -37.66
CA ALA A 1012 -43.68 4.53 -38.24
C ALA A 1012 -45.01 4.42 -37.44
N PHE A 1013 -45.03 4.81 -36.17
CA PHE A 1013 -46.23 4.75 -35.30
C PHE A 1013 -46.94 6.10 -35.08
N ASN A 1014 -46.46 7.18 -35.71
CA ASN A 1014 -47.13 8.49 -35.71
C ASN A 1014 -47.95 8.75 -36.99
N PHE A 1015 -48.36 7.70 -37.71
CA PHE A 1015 -49.30 7.77 -38.82
C PHE A 1015 -50.53 6.91 -38.57
#